data_AF-A0AAV4C6W1-F1
#
_entry.id   AF-A0AAV4C6W1-F1
#
_cell.length_a   1.000
_cell.length_b   1.000
_cell.length_c   1.000
_cell.angle_alpha   90.00
_cell.angle_beta   90.00
_cell.angle_gamma   90.00
#
_symmetry.space_group_name_H-M   'P 1'
#
loop_
_entity.id
_entity.type
_entity.pdbx_description
1 polymer ?
#
loop_
_entity_poly.entity_id
_entity_poly.type
_entity_poly.pdbx_seq_one_letter_code
_entity_poly.pdbx_strand_id
1 'polypeptide(L)'
;VMKQRVAERSRDQNLPESRLPSFSEDEKKLIKGTADFLGSNFYSAGYETDDPQPASDPPNYYNDKATKGQGNPKWLGSGSSWLSVTPFGIRKMMNWFKTNYNNIPVYITENGVSDRNGTLHDWHRVHFYRLYISEVLKAIKLDGCNVKGYTAWSLMDNLEWNTGYDEKFGMHYVNFSDPSRTRVPKASALWYRTLIADGGYKHGYTQKGGWATAVELDSDFLYGKFPDDFSWGMATAAYQIEGAWDEDGKGKSIWDRFSHTPGKIDNGDTGDVACDSYHQMDQDVQIIQDMGMTHYRFSIAWTRIMPNGTYPVNQAGIDYYNRFINKLLAIGVTPMVTLYHWDLPQVLEDKQGWLNPDSATWFKDYADVCFSAFGDRVKKWITFNEPWVVSVLGYGTGEHAPGLTDIAEGPYRAGYNLIRAHAEAYHVYRDNYWADQAGEVGITTNCDWFEPADPVKQSDINAADRGIQFFIGWFAHPVFVDGDYPDVMKTFVEQASLAEGRQVSRLPEFTEQEKMRIKGTADFLGLNHYTSQITSDGMDGDGYFKDRNISTYQDSSWPTSGSSWLRMNPIGLRKNLNWVRQQYGDVPIYITENGVSGRNFSLDDSYRIHYYQQYINEVLKATILDGVNVKGYTAWSLLDNFEWARGFSENFGVYSVDFSDPARARTPRASARYLYELFRSNGFEKGTYTDPKFADQRASYANATFYGQFLSNFSIGVSASGMDTYGGRTVSVWDKIMSKSIGNVRSDVIDPLNEFGKDVALMKSLKTSGGWQNSSMIDEFLALAKLCFEKFGDKREITDSCKIAAETAKNQLQSYKEAKSDHRRYREFAKGDKVLILLPQDGNNLFMKYQGPYKIDGVAQNNNYIFTMRNGKRTYHANILKKYEEREPSPPLQPVVENACTGFVRHKEYEEIGIIMLEPKRKEYPKDVTISEKLTPQQNKEARELLQTFADTPSDIPGKTERVEHKIRLTDETPFRMKQYPLSVHAMDEVDKEINFMLESGIISKSTSPYASPITVVMKKDGAIRLCLDFRKLNKITIFDAEPIPWLDELLGKMKGAKFFTKCDLTKGYWQIPMHEDSKAYTAFQTTQGLMEFNYMPFGLSTAACTFQRAMLDTLGKLPFVDRFGNFRKFGLADFHKQSFLAQIP
;
A
#
# COMPACT_ATOMS: atom_id res chain seq x y z
N VAL A 1 0.47 34.86 -25.41
CA VAL A 1 0.42 33.49 -25.98
C VAL A 1 -1.01 33.02 -26.24
N MET A 2 -1.81 32.63 -25.23
CA MET A 2 -3.17 32.09 -25.46
C MET A 2 -4.07 32.97 -26.33
N LYS A 3 -4.19 34.27 -26.02
CA LYS A 3 -5.02 35.21 -26.80
C LYS A 3 -4.66 35.26 -28.29
N GLN A 4 -3.36 35.32 -28.56
CA GLN A 4 -2.83 35.35 -29.92
C GLN A 4 -3.12 34.03 -30.64
N ARG A 5 -2.89 32.88 -29.98
CA ARG A 5 -3.08 31.56 -30.58
C ARG A 5 -4.54 31.27 -30.91
N VAL A 6 -5.48 31.58 -30.01
CA VAL A 6 -6.92 31.38 -30.29
C VAL A 6 -7.38 32.32 -31.42
N ALA A 7 -6.86 33.54 -31.49
CA ALA A 7 -7.16 34.46 -32.59
C ALA A 7 -6.63 33.94 -33.95
N GLU A 8 -5.40 33.41 -33.97
CA GLU A 8 -4.82 32.76 -35.16
C GLU A 8 -5.66 31.55 -35.60
N ARG A 9 -6.01 30.65 -34.68
CA ARG A 9 -6.86 29.49 -34.98
C ARG A 9 -8.25 29.87 -35.47
N SER A 10 -8.84 30.92 -34.89
CA SER A 10 -10.15 31.39 -35.33
C SER A 10 -10.10 31.89 -36.78
N ARG A 11 -8.99 32.54 -37.19
CA ARG A 11 -8.76 32.91 -38.59
C ARG A 11 -8.57 31.69 -39.49
N ASP A 12 -7.79 30.70 -39.06
CA ASP A 12 -7.58 29.45 -39.81
C ASP A 12 -8.89 28.66 -40.01
N GLN A 13 -9.84 28.84 -39.09
CA GLN A 13 -11.18 28.23 -39.12
C GLN A 13 -12.23 29.10 -39.84
N ASN A 14 -11.81 30.17 -40.54
CA ASN A 14 -12.69 31.12 -41.22
C ASN A 14 -13.76 31.77 -40.32
N LEU A 15 -13.47 31.94 -39.03
CA LEU A 15 -14.35 32.65 -38.11
C LEU A 15 -14.09 34.17 -38.20
N PRO A 16 -15.15 34.99 -38.20
CA PRO A 16 -15.04 36.45 -38.40
C PRO A 16 -14.36 37.17 -37.22
N GLU A 17 -14.31 36.54 -36.05
CA GLU A 17 -13.71 37.07 -34.83
C GLU A 17 -13.07 35.96 -33.99
N SER A 18 -12.20 36.35 -33.05
CA SER A 18 -11.58 35.40 -32.11
C SER A 18 -12.64 34.72 -31.25
N ARG A 19 -12.60 33.39 -31.17
CA ARG A 19 -13.45 32.61 -30.25
C ARG A 19 -13.21 32.92 -28.78
N LEU A 20 -12.06 33.49 -28.42
CA LEU A 20 -11.78 33.95 -27.06
C LEU A 20 -12.39 35.35 -26.85
N PRO A 21 -13.39 35.51 -25.96
CA PRO A 21 -14.00 36.81 -25.70
C PRO A 21 -13.01 37.81 -25.10
N SER A 22 -13.22 39.10 -25.35
CA SER A 22 -12.47 40.19 -24.74
C SER A 22 -13.24 40.80 -23.57
N PHE A 23 -12.56 41.03 -22.45
CA PHE A 23 -13.08 41.89 -21.38
C PHE A 23 -12.90 43.36 -21.73
N SER A 24 -13.93 44.17 -21.47
CA SER A 24 -13.85 45.63 -21.42
C SER A 24 -12.91 46.10 -20.28
N GLU A 25 -12.49 47.37 -20.30
CA GLU A 25 -11.63 47.90 -19.23
C GLU A 25 -12.33 47.92 -17.87
N ASP A 26 -13.64 48.19 -17.85
CA ASP A 26 -14.44 48.15 -16.62
C ASP A 26 -14.54 46.72 -16.06
N GLU A 27 -14.74 45.71 -16.93
CA GLU A 27 -14.72 44.30 -16.52
C GLU A 27 -13.33 43.86 -16.03
N LYS A 28 -12.25 44.29 -16.68
CA LYS A 28 -10.88 44.01 -16.20
C LYS A 28 -10.65 44.60 -14.82
N LYS A 29 -11.11 45.83 -14.58
CA LYS A 29 -11.00 46.50 -13.28
C LYS A 29 -11.86 45.80 -12.23
N LEU A 30 -13.04 45.33 -12.61
CA LEU A 30 -13.95 44.58 -11.74
C LEU A 30 -13.36 43.22 -11.34
N ILE A 31 -12.70 42.50 -12.27
CA ILE A 31 -12.17 41.14 -12.06
C ILE A 31 -10.80 41.17 -11.37
N LYS A 32 -9.99 42.21 -11.59
CA LYS A 32 -8.65 42.29 -11.01
C LYS A 32 -8.72 42.35 -9.48
N GLY A 33 -8.18 41.31 -8.83
CA GLY A 33 -8.09 41.24 -7.37
C GLY A 33 -9.34 40.68 -6.69
N THR A 34 -10.26 40.04 -7.42
CA THR A 34 -11.48 39.42 -6.84
C THR A 34 -11.23 38.10 -6.10
N ALA A 35 -10.00 37.84 -5.66
CA ALA A 35 -9.65 36.66 -4.90
C ALA A 35 -8.60 37.02 -3.85
N ASP A 36 -8.95 36.81 -2.58
CA ASP A 36 -8.04 37.06 -1.45
C ASP A 36 -6.92 36.02 -1.35
N PHE A 37 -7.14 34.84 -1.95
CA PHE A 37 -6.18 33.75 -2.05
C PHE A 37 -6.47 32.89 -3.29
N LEU A 38 -5.50 32.08 -3.70
CA LEU A 38 -5.65 31.09 -4.76
C LEU A 38 -5.95 29.71 -4.17
N GLY A 39 -7.10 29.14 -4.50
CA GLY A 39 -7.39 27.72 -4.26
C GLY A 39 -6.78 26.85 -5.36
N SER A 40 -6.01 25.83 -4.98
CA SER A 40 -5.35 24.91 -5.91
C SER A 40 -5.78 23.46 -5.66
N ASN A 41 -6.34 22.83 -6.68
CA ASN A 41 -6.60 21.39 -6.72
C ASN A 41 -5.49 20.71 -7.53
N PHE A 42 -4.72 19.82 -6.91
CA PHE A 42 -3.59 19.17 -7.57
C PHE A 42 -3.66 17.66 -7.35
N TYR A 43 -3.47 16.87 -8.40
CA TYR A 43 -3.54 15.40 -8.32
C TYR A 43 -2.37 14.73 -9.04
N SER A 44 -2.04 15.16 -10.27
CA SER A 44 -0.99 14.56 -11.10
C SER A 44 -0.26 15.62 -11.95
N ALA A 45 0.92 15.26 -12.45
CA ALA A 45 1.67 15.99 -13.47
C ALA A 45 1.86 15.11 -14.72
N GLY A 46 2.20 15.73 -15.84
CA GLY A 46 2.50 15.05 -17.10
C GLY A 46 3.64 15.75 -17.83
N TYR A 47 4.29 15.03 -18.74
CA TYR A 47 5.18 15.66 -19.71
C TYR A 47 4.34 16.30 -20.80
N GLU A 48 4.73 17.50 -21.23
CA GLU A 48 4.09 18.21 -22.32
C GLU A 48 5.10 18.40 -23.43
N THR A 49 4.71 18.08 -24.66
CA THR A 49 5.49 18.34 -25.87
C THR A 49 4.69 19.26 -26.78
N ASP A 50 5.37 20.08 -27.57
CA ASP A 50 4.70 20.89 -28.59
C ASP A 50 4.06 19.96 -29.63
N ASP A 51 2.78 20.18 -29.90
CA ASP A 51 2.01 19.37 -30.85
C ASP A 51 1.11 20.28 -31.68
N PRO A 52 1.68 21.01 -32.66
CA PRO A 52 0.95 21.93 -33.51
C PRO A 52 0.11 21.14 -34.53
N GLN A 53 -1.05 20.66 -34.10
CA GLN A 53 -2.02 19.99 -34.96
C GLN A 53 -2.69 20.99 -35.93
N PRO A 54 -3.24 20.55 -37.07
CA PRO A 54 -4.09 21.39 -37.92
C PRO A 54 -5.35 21.83 -37.16
N ALA A 55 -5.93 22.98 -37.52
CA ALA A 55 -7.17 23.43 -36.89
C ALA A 55 -8.28 22.35 -37.05
N SER A 56 -8.96 21.99 -35.96
CA SER A 56 -10.02 20.98 -36.00
C SER A 56 -11.37 21.56 -36.36
N ASP A 57 -12.21 20.75 -37.00
CA ASP A 57 -13.64 20.99 -37.20
C ASP A 57 -14.44 19.82 -36.60
N PRO A 58 -15.22 20.02 -35.51
CA PRO A 58 -15.47 21.28 -34.83
C PRO A 58 -14.24 21.79 -34.03
N PRO A 59 -14.17 23.12 -33.75
CA PRO A 59 -13.12 23.69 -32.91
C PRO A 59 -13.13 23.08 -31.50
N ASN A 60 -11.96 22.75 -30.96
CA ASN A 60 -11.84 22.23 -29.59
C ASN A 60 -10.62 22.79 -28.84
N TYR A 61 -10.74 22.83 -27.53
CA TYR A 61 -9.75 23.40 -26.61
C TYR A 61 -8.37 22.71 -26.69
N TYR A 62 -8.33 21.39 -26.87
CA TYR A 62 -7.07 20.64 -26.89
C TYR A 62 -6.19 21.03 -28.08
N ASN A 63 -6.80 21.30 -29.22
CA ASN A 63 -6.11 21.75 -30.42
C ASN A 63 -5.63 23.22 -30.32
N ASP A 64 -6.35 24.04 -29.56
CA ASP A 64 -5.97 25.44 -29.27
C ASP A 64 -4.75 25.52 -28.32
N LYS A 65 -4.60 24.56 -27.40
CA LYS A 65 -3.43 24.43 -26.52
C LYS A 65 -2.18 24.03 -27.31
N ALA A 66 -2.35 23.16 -28.31
CA ALA A 66 -1.31 22.64 -29.20
C ALA A 66 -0.11 22.08 -28.43
N THR A 67 -0.42 21.36 -27.36
CA THR A 67 0.54 20.52 -26.67
C THR A 67 -0.05 19.14 -26.53
N LYS A 68 0.82 18.14 -26.52
CA LYS A 68 0.47 16.76 -26.24
C LYS A 68 1.03 16.36 -24.88
N GLY A 69 0.12 16.03 -23.99
CA GLY A 69 0.43 15.48 -22.68
C GLY A 69 0.73 13.98 -22.76
N GLN A 70 1.79 13.53 -22.10
CA GLN A 70 2.10 12.12 -21.90
C GLN A 70 2.43 11.87 -20.43
N GLY A 71 1.72 10.92 -19.82
CA GLY A 71 2.10 10.35 -18.52
C GLY A 71 3.27 9.38 -18.68
N ASN A 72 4.11 9.26 -17.66
CA ASN A 72 5.13 8.22 -17.65
C ASN A 72 4.52 6.90 -17.15
N PRO A 73 4.52 5.82 -17.94
CA PRO A 73 3.99 4.52 -17.50
C PRO A 73 4.76 3.92 -16.32
N LYS A 74 5.96 4.42 -15.99
CA LYS A 74 6.73 4.03 -14.80
C LYS A 74 6.29 4.74 -13.52
N TRP A 75 5.47 5.79 -13.60
CA TRP A 75 4.95 6.43 -12.39
C TRP A 75 3.88 5.58 -11.75
N LEU A 76 3.88 5.54 -10.42
CA LEU A 76 2.92 4.76 -9.66
C LEU A 76 1.50 5.24 -10.00
N GLY A 77 0.66 4.31 -10.44
CA GLY A 77 -0.74 4.59 -10.77
C GLY A 77 -1.63 4.67 -9.54
N SER A 78 -2.93 4.85 -9.77
CA SER A 78 -3.96 4.84 -8.73
C SER A 78 -5.20 4.07 -9.20
N GLY A 79 -6.27 4.08 -8.41
CA GLY A 79 -7.57 3.58 -8.85
C GLY A 79 -8.09 4.28 -10.11
N SER A 80 -7.67 5.52 -10.36
CA SER A 80 -8.05 6.31 -11.52
C SER A 80 -6.97 6.23 -12.60
N SER A 81 -7.36 5.94 -13.84
CA SER A 81 -6.43 5.80 -14.98
C SER A 81 -5.73 7.11 -15.38
N TRP A 82 -6.25 8.26 -14.97
CA TRP A 82 -5.71 9.58 -15.28
C TRP A 82 -4.77 10.12 -14.19
N LEU A 83 -4.70 9.49 -13.02
CA LEU A 83 -3.95 9.97 -11.87
C LEU A 83 -2.71 9.11 -11.64
N SER A 84 -1.55 9.76 -11.73
CA SER A 84 -0.23 9.20 -11.41
C SER A 84 0.39 9.94 -10.22
N VAL A 85 1.04 9.19 -9.34
CA VAL A 85 1.71 9.73 -8.15
C VAL A 85 2.97 10.49 -8.59
N THR A 86 2.91 11.82 -8.48
CA THR A 86 3.92 12.77 -8.99
C THR A 86 4.17 13.90 -7.99
N PRO A 87 4.71 13.59 -6.79
CA PRO A 87 4.82 14.55 -5.70
C PRO A 87 5.63 15.79 -6.06
N PHE A 88 6.71 15.66 -6.85
CA PHE A 88 7.50 16.80 -7.33
C PHE A 88 6.67 17.84 -8.09
N GLY A 89 5.55 17.44 -8.69
CA GLY A 89 4.70 18.32 -9.49
C GLY A 89 4.00 19.38 -8.65
N ILE A 90 3.59 19.06 -7.42
CA ILE A 90 2.89 20.01 -6.56
C ILE A 90 3.82 21.15 -6.14
N ARG A 91 5.08 20.84 -5.81
CA ARG A 91 6.10 21.84 -5.47
C ARG A 91 6.47 22.72 -6.66
N LYS A 92 6.61 22.14 -7.86
CA LYS A 92 6.82 22.91 -9.10
C LYS A 92 5.66 23.87 -9.36
N MET A 93 4.43 23.43 -9.14
CA MET A 93 3.24 24.28 -9.27
C MET A 93 3.26 25.45 -8.27
N MET A 94 3.61 25.19 -7.01
CA MET A 94 3.71 26.26 -5.99
C MET A 94 4.78 27.31 -6.37
N ASN A 95 5.94 26.87 -6.85
CA ASN A 95 6.98 27.79 -7.35
C ASN A 95 6.52 28.58 -8.58
N TRP A 96 5.74 27.95 -9.44
CA TRP A 96 5.15 28.62 -10.60
C TRP A 96 4.16 29.70 -10.16
N PHE A 97 3.30 29.44 -9.18
CA PHE A 97 2.41 30.47 -8.60
C PHE A 97 3.19 31.61 -7.95
N LYS A 98 4.24 31.29 -7.17
CA LYS A 98 5.13 32.29 -6.58
C LYS A 98 5.68 33.25 -7.64
N THR A 99 6.21 32.69 -8.74
CA THR A 99 6.88 33.45 -9.79
C THR A 99 5.92 34.24 -10.67
N ASN A 100 4.76 33.68 -11.02
CA ASN A 100 3.86 34.25 -12.01
C ASN A 100 2.72 35.10 -11.42
N TYR A 101 2.43 34.95 -10.12
CA TYR A 101 1.33 35.62 -9.44
C TYR A 101 1.78 36.37 -8.18
N ASN A 102 3.02 36.86 -8.16
CA ASN A 102 3.54 37.72 -7.10
C ASN A 102 3.41 37.11 -5.68
N ASN A 103 3.63 35.80 -5.56
CA ASN A 103 3.58 35.05 -4.31
C ASN A 103 2.31 35.26 -3.46
N ILE A 104 1.15 35.33 -4.12
CA ILE A 104 -0.16 35.39 -3.46
C ILE A 104 -0.37 34.21 -2.48
N PRO A 105 -1.21 34.38 -1.44
CA PRO A 105 -1.58 33.27 -0.57
C PRO A 105 -2.22 32.13 -1.36
N VAL A 106 -1.73 30.90 -1.16
CA VAL A 106 -2.26 29.69 -1.81
C VAL A 106 -2.83 28.74 -0.76
N TYR A 107 -4.02 28.20 -1.00
CA TYR A 107 -4.57 27.07 -0.25
C TYR A 107 -4.69 25.88 -1.19
N ILE A 108 -4.10 24.75 -0.81
CA ILE A 108 -4.34 23.50 -1.52
C ILE A 108 -5.71 23.03 -1.07
N THR A 109 -6.69 23.24 -1.95
CA THR A 109 -8.11 23.02 -1.67
C THR A 109 -8.51 21.57 -1.90
N GLU A 110 -7.76 20.83 -2.72
CA GLU A 110 -7.90 19.38 -2.88
C GLU A 110 -6.56 18.72 -3.31
N ASN A 111 -6.18 17.64 -2.62
CA ASN A 111 -5.17 16.68 -3.06
C ASN A 111 -5.52 15.31 -2.50
N GLY A 112 -5.44 14.24 -3.31
CA GLY A 112 -5.81 12.90 -2.89
C GLY A 112 -5.44 11.83 -3.90
N VAL A 113 -5.57 10.56 -3.52
CA VAL A 113 -5.37 9.40 -4.40
C VAL A 113 -6.51 8.41 -4.25
N SER A 114 -6.96 7.87 -5.38
CA SER A 114 -8.03 6.88 -5.45
C SER A 114 -7.52 5.46 -5.26
N ASP A 115 -8.37 4.62 -4.69
CA ASP A 115 -8.29 3.16 -4.75
C ASP A 115 -9.59 2.57 -5.31
N ARG A 116 -9.55 1.28 -5.70
CA ARG A 116 -10.74 0.50 -6.11
C ARG A 116 -11.14 -0.58 -5.13
N ASN A 117 -10.30 -0.83 -4.12
CA ASN A 117 -10.48 -1.95 -3.19
C ASN A 117 -11.15 -1.52 -1.88
N GLY A 118 -11.28 -0.21 -1.61
CA GLY A 118 -12.03 0.33 -0.48
C GLY A 118 -11.61 -0.18 0.89
N THR A 119 -10.35 -0.57 1.05
CA THR A 119 -9.85 -1.24 2.25
C THR A 119 -9.73 -0.28 3.43
N LEU A 120 -9.95 -0.77 4.65
CA LEU A 120 -9.68 0.00 5.87
C LEU A 120 -8.18 0.28 6.08
N HIS A 121 -7.30 -0.53 5.49
CA HIS A 121 -5.84 -0.41 5.55
C HIS A 121 -5.27 0.24 4.28
N ASP A 122 -5.64 1.48 4.01
CA ASP A 122 -5.27 2.26 2.82
C ASP A 122 -3.85 2.89 2.93
N TRP A 123 -2.84 2.09 3.23
CA TRP A 123 -1.47 2.58 3.44
C TRP A 123 -0.85 3.25 2.21
N HIS A 124 -1.24 2.86 1.00
CA HIS A 124 -0.86 3.55 -0.23
C HIS A 124 -1.30 5.03 -0.22
N ARG A 125 -2.46 5.34 0.38
CA ARG A 125 -2.97 6.71 0.54
C ARG A 125 -2.18 7.47 1.61
N VAL A 126 -1.80 6.80 2.69
CA VAL A 126 -0.84 7.34 3.68
C VAL A 126 0.47 7.71 2.99
N HIS A 127 1.03 6.81 2.18
CA HIS A 127 2.26 7.02 1.44
C HIS A 127 2.14 8.20 0.46
N PHE A 128 1.05 8.28 -0.30
CA PHE A 128 0.75 9.41 -1.18
C PHE A 128 0.75 10.75 -0.41
N TYR A 129 0.00 10.83 0.70
CA TYR A 129 -0.05 12.05 1.48
C TYR A 129 1.29 12.40 2.14
N ARG A 130 2.07 11.39 2.56
CA ARG A 130 3.43 11.62 3.06
C ARG A 130 4.31 12.32 2.03
N LEU A 131 4.26 11.85 0.79
CA LEU A 131 5.04 12.42 -0.31
C LEU A 131 4.60 13.86 -0.65
N TYR A 132 3.30 14.07 -0.87
CA TYR A 132 2.80 15.36 -1.35
C TYR A 132 2.89 16.46 -0.30
N ILE A 133 2.55 16.15 0.96
CA ILE A 133 2.62 17.13 2.05
C ILE A 133 4.08 17.48 2.36
N SER A 134 5.02 16.53 2.21
CA SER A 134 6.45 16.84 2.30
C SER A 134 6.90 17.83 1.23
N GLU A 135 6.47 17.67 -0.02
CA GLU A 135 6.79 18.60 -1.11
C GLU A 135 6.16 19.99 -0.93
N VAL A 136 4.95 20.06 -0.36
CA VAL A 136 4.32 21.33 0.04
C VAL A 136 5.11 22.01 1.16
N LEU A 137 5.56 21.24 2.15
CA LEU A 137 6.37 21.77 3.24
C LEU A 137 7.72 22.32 2.73
N LYS A 138 8.36 21.63 1.78
CA LYS A 138 9.56 22.14 1.08
C LYS A 138 9.26 23.42 0.30
N ALA A 139 8.14 23.49 -0.41
CA ALA A 139 7.72 24.70 -1.12
C ALA A 139 7.61 25.91 -0.17
N ILE A 140 7.07 25.70 1.03
CA ILE A 140 6.94 26.76 2.05
C ILE A 140 8.32 27.13 2.62
N LYS A 141 9.07 26.14 3.10
CA LYS A 141 10.26 26.35 3.93
C LYS A 141 11.51 26.69 3.11
N LEU A 142 11.72 25.96 2.02
CA LEU A 142 12.92 26.08 1.19
C LEU A 142 12.71 27.08 0.06
N ASP A 143 11.53 27.04 -0.56
CA ASP A 143 11.28 27.85 -1.76
C ASP A 143 10.57 29.17 -1.43
N GLY A 144 10.15 29.41 -0.18
CA GLY A 144 9.46 30.64 0.23
C GLY A 144 8.09 30.84 -0.43
N CYS A 145 7.43 29.77 -0.86
CA CYS A 145 6.08 29.83 -1.42
C CYS A 145 5.05 30.15 -0.32
N ASN A 146 4.10 31.02 -0.64
CA ASN A 146 3.09 31.50 0.31
C ASN A 146 1.89 30.54 0.44
N VAL A 147 2.14 29.26 0.73
CA VAL A 147 1.07 28.28 0.97
C VAL A 147 0.57 28.42 2.41
N LYS A 148 -0.75 28.50 2.58
CA LYS A 148 -1.43 28.79 3.85
C LYS A 148 -2.25 27.62 4.39
N GLY A 149 -2.56 26.63 3.56
CA GLY A 149 -3.26 25.44 4.04
C GLY A 149 -3.29 24.31 3.05
N TYR A 150 -3.64 23.13 3.57
CA TYR A 150 -3.69 21.88 2.84
C TYR A 150 -4.95 21.10 3.21
N THR A 151 -5.63 20.62 2.17
CA THR A 151 -6.91 19.93 2.29
C THR A 151 -6.83 18.57 1.62
N ALA A 152 -6.84 17.51 2.44
CA ALA A 152 -6.88 16.13 1.96
C ALA A 152 -8.23 15.82 1.31
N TRP A 153 -8.20 15.19 0.13
CA TRP A 153 -9.37 14.72 -0.59
C TRP A 153 -9.46 13.19 -0.54
N SER A 154 -10.44 12.59 0.12
CA SER A 154 -11.65 13.18 0.69
C SER A 154 -11.90 12.71 2.12
N LEU A 155 -12.77 13.41 2.86
CA LEU A 155 -13.12 13.02 4.23
C LEU A 155 -13.62 11.59 4.32
N MET A 156 -14.46 11.19 3.37
CA MET A 156 -15.12 9.92 3.37
C MET A 156 -15.36 9.47 1.93
N ASP A 157 -15.50 8.16 1.75
CA ASP A 157 -15.84 7.62 0.45
C ASP A 157 -17.15 8.25 0.00
N ASN A 158 -17.18 8.75 -1.24
CA ASN A 158 -18.35 9.43 -1.79
C ASN A 158 -18.58 9.02 -3.26
N LEU A 159 -19.49 9.73 -3.93
CA LEU A 159 -19.80 9.50 -5.34
C LEU A 159 -18.75 10.20 -6.21
N GLU A 160 -17.88 9.42 -6.83
CA GLU A 160 -16.76 9.88 -7.67
C GLU A 160 -17.23 10.09 -9.13
N TRP A 161 -18.20 10.99 -9.29
CA TRP A 161 -18.68 11.50 -10.59
C TRP A 161 -19.07 10.38 -11.59
N ASN A 162 -18.39 10.33 -12.74
CA ASN A 162 -18.64 9.37 -13.82
C ASN A 162 -18.23 7.93 -13.46
N THR A 163 -17.42 7.74 -12.41
CA THR A 163 -17.02 6.42 -11.91
C THR A 163 -17.96 5.90 -10.81
N GLY A 164 -18.99 6.69 -10.45
CA GLY A 164 -19.99 6.28 -9.48
C GLY A 164 -19.36 6.01 -8.11
N TYR A 165 -19.53 4.81 -7.57
CA TYR A 165 -18.95 4.40 -6.30
C TYR A 165 -17.86 3.34 -6.50
N ASP A 166 -17.23 3.26 -7.66
CA ASP A 166 -16.17 2.27 -7.90
C ASP A 166 -14.80 2.78 -7.43
N GLU A 167 -14.53 4.08 -7.59
CA GLU A 167 -13.32 4.72 -7.07
C GLU A 167 -13.57 5.28 -5.67
N LYS A 168 -12.52 5.30 -4.84
CA LYS A 168 -12.58 5.70 -3.43
C LYS A 168 -11.42 6.64 -3.12
N PHE A 169 -11.71 7.90 -2.81
CA PHE A 169 -10.71 8.85 -2.29
C PHE A 169 -10.78 9.01 -0.77
N GLY A 170 -11.80 8.46 -0.13
CA GLY A 170 -12.18 8.77 1.23
C GLY A 170 -11.28 8.19 2.29
N MET A 171 -10.83 9.03 3.23
CA MET A 171 -10.08 8.64 4.42
C MET A 171 -10.95 7.88 5.43
N HIS A 172 -12.27 8.03 5.36
CA HIS A 172 -13.23 7.18 6.06
C HIS A 172 -13.93 6.29 5.07
N TYR A 173 -13.89 4.99 5.34
CA TYR A 173 -14.71 4.03 4.62
C TYR A 173 -16.17 4.32 4.90
N VAL A 174 -16.96 4.43 3.83
CA VAL A 174 -18.41 4.51 3.91
C VAL A 174 -18.97 3.22 3.38
N ASN A 175 -19.64 2.47 4.25
CA ASN A 175 -20.41 1.33 3.80
C ASN A 175 -21.68 1.84 3.09
N PHE A 176 -21.62 2.02 1.77
CA PHE A 176 -22.77 2.41 0.96
C PHE A 176 -23.88 1.35 0.91
N SER A 177 -23.62 0.16 1.43
CA SER A 177 -24.63 -0.89 1.60
C SER A 177 -25.30 -0.84 2.98
N ASP A 178 -24.69 -0.16 3.96
CA ASP A 178 -25.27 0.09 5.27
C ASP A 178 -26.12 1.38 5.23
N PRO A 179 -27.43 1.33 5.54
CA PRO A 179 -28.30 2.50 5.55
C PRO A 179 -27.85 3.59 6.54
N SER A 180 -27.18 3.20 7.65
CA SER A 180 -26.61 4.15 8.60
C SER A 180 -25.38 4.88 8.04
N ARG A 181 -24.87 4.41 6.89
CA ARG A 181 -23.70 4.95 6.19
C ARG A 181 -22.53 5.13 7.16
N THR A 182 -22.29 4.15 8.03
CA THR A 182 -21.26 4.23 9.07
C THR A 182 -19.92 4.66 8.46
N ARG A 183 -19.30 5.71 9.04
CA ARG A 183 -17.97 6.20 8.66
C ARG A 183 -16.96 5.49 9.54
N VAL A 184 -16.19 4.58 8.93
CA VAL A 184 -15.12 3.87 9.63
C VAL A 184 -13.79 4.51 9.24
N PRO A 185 -12.99 5.04 10.18
CA PRO A 185 -11.70 5.64 9.85
C PRO A 185 -10.79 4.58 9.22
N LYS A 186 -10.21 4.89 8.06
CA LYS A 186 -9.14 4.09 7.45
C LYS A 186 -7.80 4.46 8.08
N ALA A 187 -6.76 3.69 7.77
CA ALA A 187 -5.39 3.96 8.20
C ALA A 187 -4.95 5.41 7.88
N SER A 188 -5.34 5.95 6.72
CA SER A 188 -5.07 7.33 6.35
C SER A 188 -5.74 8.36 7.25
N ALA A 189 -6.99 8.14 7.69
CA ALA A 189 -7.66 9.03 8.64
C ALA A 189 -6.93 9.08 9.99
N LEU A 190 -6.49 7.93 10.50
CA LEU A 190 -5.75 7.85 11.76
C LEU A 190 -4.37 8.51 11.63
N TRP A 191 -3.66 8.25 10.53
CA TRP A 191 -2.37 8.88 10.26
C TRP A 191 -2.48 10.40 10.13
N TYR A 192 -3.45 10.91 9.36
CA TYR A 192 -3.63 12.34 9.10
C TYR A 192 -4.12 13.11 10.32
N ARG A 193 -4.94 12.48 11.17
CA ARG A 193 -5.30 13.03 12.49
C ARG A 193 -4.05 13.37 13.30
N THR A 194 -3.07 12.48 13.32
CA THR A 194 -1.83 12.68 14.06
C THR A 194 -0.97 13.75 13.41
N LEU A 195 -0.84 13.74 12.08
CA LEU A 195 -0.15 14.81 11.34
C LEU A 195 -0.73 16.20 11.67
N ILE A 196 -2.06 16.31 11.79
CA ILE A 196 -2.74 17.55 12.20
C ILE A 196 -2.41 17.89 13.65
N ALA A 197 -2.55 16.93 14.57
CA ALA A 197 -2.28 17.12 16.00
C ALA A 197 -0.84 17.60 16.25
N ASP A 198 0.08 17.12 15.44
CA ASP A 198 1.50 17.43 15.49
C ASP A 198 1.88 18.73 14.77
N GLY A 199 0.95 19.33 14.02
CA GLY A 199 1.20 20.53 13.22
C GLY A 199 2.15 20.29 12.05
N GLY A 200 2.20 19.08 11.50
CA GLY A 200 3.14 18.65 10.46
C GLY A 200 3.85 17.36 10.85
N TYR A 201 5.01 17.10 10.23
CA TYR A 201 5.83 15.96 10.63
C TYR A 201 6.55 16.29 11.92
N LYS A 202 6.01 15.79 13.04
CA LYS A 202 6.79 15.74 14.27
C LYS A 202 7.94 14.78 14.04
N HIS A 203 9.14 15.29 14.23
CA HIS A 203 10.27 14.46 14.55
C HIS A 203 9.81 13.78 15.86
N GLY A 204 9.53 12.48 15.87
CA GLY A 204 9.06 11.80 17.08
C GLY A 204 8.25 10.54 16.87
N TYR A 205 7.45 10.47 15.83
CA TYR A 205 6.30 9.58 15.80
C TYR A 205 6.29 8.61 14.62
N THR A 206 6.52 7.33 14.91
CA THR A 206 5.97 6.19 14.14
C THR A 206 4.90 5.52 15.01
N GLN A 207 3.62 5.64 14.62
CA GLN A 207 2.48 5.23 15.48
C GLN A 207 2.44 3.72 15.78
N LYS A 208 1.88 3.37 16.94
CA LYS A 208 1.40 2.03 17.30
C LYS A 208 0.37 1.50 16.28
N GLY A 209 0.55 0.26 15.83
CA GLY A 209 -0.41 -0.47 14.98
C GLY A 209 0.14 -1.01 13.66
N GLY A 210 1.41 -0.74 13.34
CA GLY A 210 2.13 -1.36 12.23
C GLY A 210 3.57 -1.60 12.63
N TRP A 211 3.80 -2.69 13.37
CA TRP A 211 5.13 -3.10 13.80
C TRP A 211 5.25 -4.61 13.65
N ALA A 212 5.91 -5.05 12.59
CA ALA A 212 6.81 -6.20 12.75
C ALA A 212 7.93 -5.72 13.69
N THR A 213 7.92 -6.23 14.92
CA THR A 213 8.74 -5.85 16.09
C THR A 213 8.39 -4.50 16.74
N ALA A 214 7.66 -4.59 17.86
CA ALA A 214 7.17 -3.48 18.64
C ALA A 214 8.32 -2.72 19.35
N VAL A 215 8.68 -1.55 18.84
CA VAL A 215 9.34 -0.49 19.64
C VAL A 215 8.70 0.85 19.23
N GLU A 216 8.13 1.60 20.17
CA GLU A 216 7.72 2.99 19.90
C GLU A 216 8.98 3.84 19.69
N LEU A 217 9.39 4.03 18.44
CA LEU A 217 10.59 4.79 18.12
C LEU A 217 10.29 6.29 18.14
N ASP A 218 10.87 6.98 19.13
CA ASP A 218 10.95 8.44 19.16
C ASP A 218 11.75 8.94 17.95
N SER A 219 11.07 9.55 16.98
CA SER A 219 11.69 10.16 15.82
C SER A 219 12.16 11.61 16.03
N ASP A 220 12.15 12.20 17.24
CA ASP A 220 12.68 13.55 17.53
C ASP A 220 14.22 13.50 17.48
N PHE A 221 14.89 14.62 17.25
CA PHE A 221 16.35 14.63 17.06
C PHE A 221 16.89 14.52 18.47
N LEU A 222 17.56 13.43 18.76
CA LEU A 222 18.07 13.24 20.10
C LEU A 222 19.35 14.06 20.27
N TYR A 223 19.28 15.11 21.06
CA TYR A 223 20.48 15.80 21.54
C TYR A 223 20.96 15.08 22.80
N GLY A 224 22.24 14.74 22.82
CA GLY A 224 22.82 13.90 23.86
C GLY A 224 24.17 13.38 23.46
N LYS A 225 24.83 12.71 24.41
CA LYS A 225 26.13 12.08 24.21
C LYS A 225 25.98 10.57 24.24
N PHE A 226 26.85 9.91 23.48
CA PHE A 226 27.08 8.49 23.62
C PHE A 226 27.77 8.21 24.97
N PRO A 227 27.81 6.95 25.42
CA PRO A 227 28.61 6.55 26.58
C PRO A 227 30.06 7.05 26.46
N ASP A 228 30.71 7.30 27.61
CA ASP A 228 32.08 7.81 27.62
C ASP A 228 33.10 6.79 27.07
N ASP A 229 32.77 5.49 27.08
CA ASP A 229 33.55 4.40 26.50
C ASP A 229 33.21 4.13 25.01
N PHE A 230 32.40 4.99 24.37
CA PHE A 230 32.00 4.81 22.98
C PHE A 230 33.15 5.09 22.01
N SER A 231 33.35 4.18 21.05
CA SER A 231 34.44 4.26 20.09
C SER A 231 34.02 4.89 18.75
N TRP A 232 34.76 5.89 18.32
CA TRP A 232 34.59 6.61 17.06
C TRP A 232 35.70 6.29 16.08
N GLY A 233 35.32 5.89 14.87
CA GLY A 233 36.28 5.55 13.85
C GLY A 233 35.74 5.66 12.43
N MET A 234 36.61 5.27 11.51
CA MET A 234 36.36 5.11 10.09
C MET A 234 37.12 3.88 9.63
N ALA A 235 36.79 3.43 8.43
CA ALA A 235 37.43 2.26 7.88
C ALA A 235 37.81 2.39 6.41
N THR A 236 38.69 1.47 6.03
CA THR A 236 39.17 1.21 4.67
C THR A 236 39.40 -0.28 4.49
N ALA A 237 39.40 -0.78 3.25
CA ALA A 237 39.84 -2.14 2.93
C ALA A 237 41.14 -2.14 2.14
N ALA A 238 41.95 -3.18 2.35
CA ALA A 238 43.28 -3.33 1.75
C ALA A 238 43.24 -3.19 0.22
N TYR A 239 42.41 -3.99 -0.47
CA TYR A 239 42.31 -3.93 -1.93
C TYR A 239 41.81 -2.57 -2.45
N GLN A 240 40.97 -1.87 -1.67
CA GLN A 240 40.39 -0.61 -2.09
C GLN A 240 41.36 0.57 -2.03
N ILE A 241 42.36 0.53 -1.12
CA ILE A 241 43.25 1.68 -0.86
C ILE A 241 44.75 1.40 -1.00
N GLU A 242 45.23 0.18 -0.76
CA GLU A 242 46.68 -0.07 -0.63
C GLU A 242 47.41 0.10 -1.96
N GLY A 243 46.90 -0.51 -3.03
CA GLY A 243 47.67 -0.67 -4.27
C GLY A 243 48.89 -1.56 -4.09
N ALA A 244 49.94 -1.28 -4.87
CA ALA A 244 51.20 -2.02 -4.88
C ALA A 244 50.95 -3.53 -5.01
N TRP A 245 50.15 -3.90 -6.01
CA TRP A 245 49.53 -5.22 -6.10
C TRP A 245 50.52 -6.37 -6.30
N ASP A 246 51.67 -6.10 -6.92
CA ASP A 246 52.75 -7.04 -7.26
C ASP A 246 54.12 -6.63 -6.68
N GLU A 247 54.13 -5.74 -5.68
CA GLU A 247 55.36 -5.26 -5.02
C GLU A 247 55.69 -6.05 -3.74
N ASP A 248 56.96 -6.02 -3.34
CA ASP A 248 57.48 -6.62 -2.09
C ASP A 248 57.00 -8.06 -1.83
N GLY A 249 56.85 -8.83 -2.92
CA GLY A 249 56.47 -10.23 -2.87
C GLY A 249 54.99 -10.50 -2.60
N LYS A 250 54.10 -9.49 -2.68
CA LYS A 250 52.64 -9.71 -2.60
C LYS A 250 52.18 -10.66 -3.72
N GLY A 251 51.34 -11.62 -3.36
CA GLY A 251 50.70 -12.54 -4.29
C GLY A 251 49.50 -11.94 -5.00
N LYS A 252 49.07 -12.61 -6.08
CA LYS A 252 47.85 -12.24 -6.81
C LYS A 252 46.59 -12.65 -6.03
N SER A 253 45.66 -11.72 -5.83
CA SER A 253 44.33 -11.97 -5.27
C SER A 253 43.28 -12.27 -6.35
N ILE A 254 42.12 -12.75 -5.92
CA ILE A 254 40.96 -12.92 -6.81
C ILE A 254 40.50 -11.61 -7.42
N TRP A 255 40.59 -10.50 -6.68
CA TRP A 255 40.23 -9.18 -7.21
C TRP A 255 41.24 -8.68 -8.23
N ASP A 256 42.53 -8.95 -8.04
CA ASP A 256 43.56 -8.66 -9.06
C ASP A 256 43.21 -9.39 -10.37
N ARG A 257 42.77 -10.66 -10.32
CA ARG A 257 42.35 -11.36 -11.55
C ARG A 257 41.06 -10.78 -12.12
N PHE A 258 40.09 -10.50 -11.26
CA PHE A 258 38.77 -10.05 -11.66
C PHE A 258 38.80 -8.66 -12.31
N SER A 259 39.52 -7.69 -11.73
CA SER A 259 39.61 -6.34 -12.28
C SER A 259 40.35 -6.29 -13.62
N HIS A 260 41.36 -7.13 -13.81
CA HIS A 260 42.05 -7.27 -15.09
C HIS A 260 41.23 -8.03 -16.15
N THR A 261 40.06 -8.57 -15.82
CA THR A 261 39.20 -9.27 -16.77
C THR A 261 38.29 -8.26 -17.49
N PRO A 262 38.36 -8.14 -18.83
CA PRO A 262 37.56 -7.16 -19.55
C PRO A 262 36.05 -7.27 -19.28
N GLY A 263 35.41 -6.14 -19.02
CA GLY A 263 33.96 -6.04 -18.81
C GLY A 263 33.47 -6.42 -17.40
N LYS A 264 34.37 -6.73 -16.46
CA LYS A 264 34.01 -7.03 -15.06
C LYS A 264 33.94 -5.80 -14.16
N ILE A 265 34.67 -4.74 -14.48
CA ILE A 265 34.69 -3.47 -13.74
C ILE A 265 34.24 -2.35 -14.67
N ASP A 266 33.44 -1.41 -14.14
CA ASP A 266 33.10 -0.18 -14.83
C ASP A 266 34.37 0.56 -15.29
N ASN A 267 34.39 1.08 -16.53
CA ASN A 267 35.53 1.73 -17.18
C ASN A 267 36.82 0.88 -17.34
N GLY A 268 36.83 -0.38 -16.91
CA GLY A 268 38.05 -1.21 -16.92
C GLY A 268 39.09 -0.77 -15.88
N ASP A 269 38.65 -0.11 -14.81
CA ASP A 269 39.51 0.30 -13.70
C ASP A 269 40.12 -0.91 -12.97
N THR A 270 41.33 -0.75 -12.41
CA THR A 270 42.01 -1.76 -11.57
C THR A 270 42.39 -1.20 -10.20
N GLY A 271 42.57 -2.09 -9.22
CA GLY A 271 43.04 -1.77 -7.86
C GLY A 271 44.57 -1.73 -7.73
N ASP A 272 45.31 -1.74 -8.85
CA ASP A 272 46.76 -1.95 -8.85
C ASP A 272 47.51 -0.86 -8.08
N VAL A 273 47.05 0.38 -8.24
CA VAL A 273 47.53 1.57 -7.52
C VAL A 273 46.50 2.03 -6.50
N ALA A 274 45.21 2.06 -6.87
CA ALA A 274 44.11 2.52 -6.01
C ALA A 274 44.38 3.91 -5.39
N CYS A 275 44.37 4.01 -4.06
CA CYS A 275 44.76 5.22 -3.33
C CYS A 275 46.26 5.29 -3.04
N ASP A 276 47.03 4.25 -3.31
CA ASP A 276 48.47 4.19 -3.07
C ASP A 276 48.84 4.31 -1.58
N SER A 277 47.97 3.82 -0.68
CA SER A 277 48.20 3.84 0.77
C SER A 277 49.41 3.02 1.20
N TYR A 278 49.83 2.03 0.39
CA TYR A 278 51.04 1.26 0.64
C TYR A 278 52.30 2.15 0.69
N HIS A 279 52.38 3.16 -0.19
CA HIS A 279 53.47 4.13 -0.24
C HIS A 279 53.17 5.40 0.57
N GLN A 280 51.90 5.77 0.74
CA GLN A 280 51.47 7.04 1.36
C GLN A 280 50.98 6.89 2.81
N MET A 281 51.39 5.83 3.50
CA MET A 281 51.01 5.53 4.88
C MET A 281 51.12 6.73 5.84
N ASP A 282 52.19 7.51 5.75
CA ASP A 282 52.42 8.65 6.66
C ASP A 282 51.35 9.74 6.51
N GLN A 283 50.88 9.98 5.27
CA GLN A 283 49.81 10.92 5.01
C GLN A 283 48.47 10.40 5.55
N ASP A 284 48.20 9.11 5.36
CA ASP A 284 46.97 8.49 5.86
C ASP A 284 46.94 8.48 7.40
N VAL A 285 48.06 8.18 8.07
CA VAL A 285 48.20 8.27 9.54
C VAL A 285 47.99 9.70 10.04
N GLN A 286 48.53 10.71 9.34
CA GLN A 286 48.31 12.11 9.70
C GLN A 286 46.83 12.47 9.63
N ILE A 287 46.13 12.04 8.58
CA ILE A 287 44.70 12.27 8.43
C ILE A 287 43.90 11.60 9.56
N ILE A 288 44.25 10.36 9.92
CA ILE A 288 43.61 9.63 11.02
C ILE A 288 43.78 10.39 12.34
N GLN A 289 44.98 10.93 12.59
CA GLN A 289 45.25 11.77 13.76
C GLN A 289 44.41 13.05 13.74
N ASP A 290 44.39 13.77 12.61
CA ASP A 290 43.68 15.04 12.44
C ASP A 290 42.17 14.89 12.59
N MET A 291 41.62 13.72 12.26
CA MET A 291 40.20 13.40 12.41
C MET A 291 39.79 13.11 13.86
N GLY A 292 40.73 12.97 14.81
CA GLY A 292 40.44 12.80 16.23
C GLY A 292 39.73 11.48 16.56
N MET A 293 40.03 10.42 15.81
CA MET A 293 39.39 9.11 15.90
C MET A 293 39.94 8.33 17.10
N THR A 294 39.12 7.50 17.74
CA THR A 294 39.59 6.61 18.83
C THR A 294 40.06 5.27 18.30
N HIS A 295 39.48 4.80 17.19
CA HIS A 295 39.88 3.57 16.52
C HIS A 295 39.93 3.77 15.01
N TYR A 296 40.75 2.94 14.36
CA TYR A 296 40.80 2.85 12.91
C TYR A 296 40.62 1.39 12.52
N ARG A 297 39.61 1.14 11.67
CA ARG A 297 39.34 -0.21 11.16
C ARG A 297 39.98 -0.37 9.79
N PHE A 298 40.84 -1.37 9.63
CA PHE A 298 41.45 -1.70 8.34
C PHE A 298 41.54 -3.21 8.17
N SER A 299 41.75 -3.67 6.94
CA SER A 299 41.99 -5.09 6.67
C SER A 299 43.44 -5.38 6.33
N ILE A 300 43.87 -6.61 6.62
CA ILE A 300 45.16 -7.15 6.17
C ILE A 300 44.93 -7.89 4.86
N ALA A 301 45.73 -7.59 3.84
CA ALA A 301 45.74 -8.35 2.60
C ALA A 301 46.36 -9.73 2.85
N TRP A 302 45.54 -10.79 2.81
CA TRP A 302 46.03 -12.16 2.95
C TRP A 302 47.15 -12.45 1.95
N THR A 303 46.98 -11.99 0.70
CA THR A 303 47.99 -12.10 -0.35
C THR A 303 49.32 -11.40 -0.06
N ARG A 304 49.34 -10.40 0.82
CA ARG A 304 50.56 -9.69 1.20
C ARG A 304 51.30 -10.41 2.33
N ILE A 305 50.59 -11.15 3.19
CA ILE A 305 51.17 -11.95 4.28
C ILE A 305 51.56 -13.36 3.82
N MET A 306 50.70 -14.04 3.06
CA MET A 306 50.92 -15.36 2.48
C MET A 306 50.63 -15.30 0.98
N PRO A 307 51.64 -15.00 0.14
CA PRO A 307 51.46 -14.83 -1.31
C PRO A 307 50.86 -16.06 -2.01
N ASN A 308 51.17 -17.26 -1.51
CA ASN A 308 50.61 -18.52 -1.98
C ASN A 308 49.36 -18.97 -1.22
N GLY A 309 48.80 -18.11 -0.37
CA GLY A 309 47.70 -18.39 0.56
C GLY A 309 48.01 -19.32 1.72
N THR A 310 49.11 -20.07 1.63
CA THR A 310 49.70 -20.86 2.71
C THR A 310 51.16 -20.45 2.91
N TYR A 311 51.83 -21.03 3.91
CA TYR A 311 53.28 -20.88 4.10
C TYR A 311 54.10 -21.12 2.81
N PRO A 312 55.26 -20.44 2.65
CA PRO A 312 55.90 -19.52 3.60
C PRO A 312 55.26 -18.12 3.66
N VAL A 313 55.51 -17.39 4.76
CA VAL A 313 55.06 -16.01 4.95
C VAL A 313 55.97 -15.01 4.21
N ASN A 314 55.42 -13.84 3.88
CA ASN A 314 56.15 -12.70 3.34
C ASN A 314 56.46 -11.69 4.44
N GLN A 315 57.74 -11.61 4.83
CA GLN A 315 58.18 -10.72 5.92
C GLN A 315 57.97 -9.23 5.57
N ALA A 316 58.15 -8.83 4.32
CA ALA A 316 57.96 -7.42 3.93
C ALA A 316 56.50 -6.96 4.14
N GLY A 317 55.53 -7.85 3.86
CA GLY A 317 54.12 -7.63 4.17
C GLY A 317 53.86 -7.51 5.67
N ILE A 318 54.46 -8.40 6.49
CA ILE A 318 54.37 -8.32 7.95
C ILE A 318 54.96 -7.00 8.47
N ASP A 319 56.11 -6.59 7.95
CA ASP A 319 56.79 -5.36 8.34
C ASP A 319 55.97 -4.11 8.00
N TYR A 320 55.26 -4.12 6.86
CA TYR A 320 54.34 -3.05 6.49
C TYR A 320 53.23 -2.86 7.53
N TYR A 321 52.49 -3.92 7.88
CA TYR A 321 51.41 -3.80 8.88
C TYR A 321 51.96 -3.53 10.29
N ASN A 322 53.14 -4.05 10.64
CA ASN A 322 53.81 -3.69 11.89
C ASN A 322 54.10 -2.18 11.97
N ARG A 323 54.64 -1.57 10.91
CA ARG A 323 54.86 -0.12 10.85
C ARG A 323 53.54 0.64 10.97
N PHE A 324 52.49 0.19 10.28
CA PHE A 324 51.20 0.84 10.32
C PHE A 324 50.56 0.79 11.72
N ILE A 325 50.48 -0.39 12.32
CA ILE A 325 49.95 -0.60 13.68
C ILE A 325 50.73 0.22 14.70
N ASN A 326 52.06 0.23 14.62
CA ASN A 326 52.89 1.02 15.53
C ASN A 326 52.63 2.53 15.38
N LYS A 327 52.43 3.02 14.16
CA LYS A 327 52.10 4.43 13.89
C LYS A 327 50.73 4.80 14.44
N LEU A 328 49.70 3.95 14.27
CA LEU A 328 48.37 4.16 14.86
C LEU A 328 48.43 4.23 16.39
N LEU A 329 49.14 3.31 17.03
CA LEU A 329 49.31 3.31 18.48
C LEU A 329 50.10 4.52 18.98
N ALA A 330 51.10 4.98 18.23
CA ALA A 330 51.89 6.17 18.58
C ALA A 330 51.04 7.46 18.62
N ILE A 331 49.96 7.52 17.84
CA ILE A 331 48.99 8.63 17.86
C ILE A 331 47.77 8.35 18.76
N GLY A 332 47.79 7.25 19.52
CA GLY A 332 46.72 6.89 20.46
C GLY A 332 45.47 6.26 19.83
N VAL A 333 45.56 5.77 18.59
CA VAL A 333 44.44 5.18 17.85
C VAL A 333 44.46 3.66 17.97
N THR A 334 43.35 3.08 18.40
CA THR A 334 43.22 1.61 18.56
C THR A 334 43.02 0.94 17.20
N PRO A 335 43.87 -0.03 16.81
CA PRO A 335 43.66 -0.83 15.61
C PRO A 335 42.48 -1.80 15.77
N MET A 336 41.52 -1.74 14.85
CA MET A 336 40.49 -2.76 14.66
C MET A 336 40.75 -3.50 13.34
N VAL A 337 41.29 -4.71 13.42
CA VAL A 337 41.85 -5.39 12.24
C VAL A 337 40.88 -6.42 11.69
N THR A 338 40.59 -6.33 10.40
CA THR A 338 39.85 -7.33 9.65
C THR A 338 40.81 -8.29 8.95
N LEU A 339 40.72 -9.59 9.22
CA LEU A 339 41.60 -10.60 8.63
C LEU A 339 41.28 -10.86 7.15
N TYR A 340 39.99 -10.94 6.81
CA TYR A 340 39.56 -11.18 5.43
C TYR A 340 38.54 -10.14 4.97
N HIS A 341 38.92 -9.40 3.92
CA HIS A 341 38.07 -8.41 3.25
C HIS A 341 38.05 -8.65 1.75
N TRP A 342 37.58 -9.85 1.39
CA TRP A 342 37.25 -10.29 0.02
C TRP A 342 38.45 -10.56 -0.90
N ASP A 343 39.67 -10.47 -0.39
CA ASP A 343 40.94 -10.49 -1.13
C ASP A 343 41.65 -11.85 -1.07
N LEU A 344 40.90 -12.94 -1.31
CA LEU A 344 41.44 -14.31 -1.31
C LEU A 344 42.64 -14.44 -2.26
N PRO A 345 43.73 -15.13 -1.86
CA PRO A 345 44.81 -15.50 -2.77
C PRO A 345 44.29 -16.34 -3.94
N GLN A 346 44.61 -15.91 -5.17
CA GLN A 346 44.10 -16.54 -6.37
C GLN A 346 44.49 -18.02 -6.48
N VAL A 347 45.65 -18.41 -5.96
CA VAL A 347 46.10 -19.81 -5.96
C VAL A 347 45.22 -20.73 -5.10
N LEU A 348 44.50 -20.18 -4.12
CA LEU A 348 43.50 -20.93 -3.34
C LEU A 348 42.18 -21.01 -4.10
N GLU A 349 41.80 -19.93 -4.79
CA GLU A 349 40.63 -19.95 -5.69
C GLU A 349 40.80 -20.96 -6.84
N ASP A 350 42.02 -21.08 -7.39
CA ASP A 350 42.35 -22.09 -8.40
C ASP A 350 42.16 -23.53 -7.86
N LYS A 351 42.05 -23.70 -6.52
CA LYS A 351 41.68 -24.94 -5.81
C LYS A 351 40.23 -24.92 -5.31
N GLN A 352 39.34 -24.18 -5.96
CA GLN A 352 37.93 -23.94 -5.62
C GLN A 352 37.65 -22.99 -4.44
N GLY A 353 38.67 -22.30 -3.91
CA GLY A 353 38.50 -21.21 -2.94
C GLY A 353 37.59 -21.57 -1.77
N TRP A 354 36.55 -20.76 -1.52
CA TRP A 354 35.59 -20.98 -0.44
C TRP A 354 34.62 -22.15 -0.68
N LEU A 355 34.58 -22.73 -1.89
CA LEU A 355 33.83 -23.98 -2.13
C LEU A 355 34.61 -25.22 -1.67
N ASN A 356 35.91 -25.08 -1.38
CA ASN A 356 36.76 -26.16 -0.90
C ASN A 356 36.69 -26.28 0.63
N PRO A 357 36.41 -27.48 1.19
CA PRO A 357 36.41 -27.70 2.63
C PRO A 357 37.72 -27.36 3.36
N ASP A 358 38.86 -27.42 2.66
CA ASP A 358 40.19 -27.07 3.21
C ASP A 358 40.37 -25.57 3.43
N SER A 359 39.45 -24.72 2.92
CA SER A 359 39.53 -23.26 3.07
C SER A 359 39.51 -22.83 4.54
N ALA A 360 38.80 -23.58 5.40
CA ALA A 360 38.80 -23.35 6.84
C ALA A 360 40.19 -23.55 7.45
N THR A 361 40.94 -24.55 6.98
CA THR A 361 42.32 -24.81 7.42
C THR A 361 43.27 -23.73 6.91
N TRP A 362 43.18 -23.34 5.64
CA TRP A 362 44.03 -22.29 5.09
C TRP A 362 43.83 -20.96 5.82
N PHE A 363 42.57 -20.61 6.10
CA PHE A 363 42.26 -19.38 6.82
C PHE A 363 42.71 -19.45 8.29
N LYS A 364 42.57 -20.61 8.94
CA LYS A 364 43.10 -20.85 10.28
C LYS A 364 44.61 -20.59 10.36
N ASP A 365 45.39 -21.14 9.43
CA ASP A 365 46.84 -20.97 9.39
C ASP A 365 47.24 -19.50 9.15
N TYR A 366 46.51 -18.80 8.28
CA TYR A 366 46.70 -17.37 8.05
C TYR A 366 46.36 -16.52 9.28
N ALA A 367 45.24 -16.83 9.95
CA ALA A 367 44.83 -16.15 11.18
C ALA A 367 45.87 -16.35 12.29
N ASP A 368 46.40 -17.56 12.45
CA ASP A 368 47.47 -17.88 13.40
C ASP A 368 48.70 -16.98 13.20
N VAL A 369 49.17 -16.83 11.95
CA VAL A 369 50.28 -15.90 11.62
C VAL A 369 49.94 -14.46 11.99
N CYS A 370 48.72 -14.00 11.70
CA CYS A 370 48.32 -12.62 12.01
C CYS A 370 48.25 -12.37 13.53
N PHE A 371 47.68 -13.31 14.30
CA PHE A 371 47.61 -13.20 15.76
C PHE A 371 49.00 -13.25 16.39
N SER A 372 49.88 -14.10 15.89
CA SER A 372 51.28 -14.19 16.32
C SER A 372 52.04 -12.88 16.05
N ALA A 373 51.90 -12.34 14.83
CA ALA A 373 52.67 -11.17 14.40
C ALA A 373 52.18 -9.83 14.97
N PHE A 374 50.87 -9.71 15.25
CA PHE A 374 50.25 -8.41 15.54
C PHE A 374 49.41 -8.36 16.82
N GLY A 375 49.00 -9.51 17.38
CA GLY A 375 48.04 -9.58 18.47
C GLY A 375 48.56 -9.07 19.83
N ASP A 376 49.87 -8.91 19.97
CA ASP A 376 50.48 -8.20 21.09
C ASP A 376 49.95 -6.75 21.19
N ARG A 377 49.65 -6.14 20.04
CA ARG A 377 49.22 -4.73 19.88
C ARG A 377 47.77 -4.57 19.43
N VAL A 378 47.23 -5.52 18.66
CA VAL A 378 45.85 -5.46 18.16
C VAL A 378 44.90 -6.11 19.17
N LYS A 379 43.89 -5.34 19.64
CA LYS A 379 42.92 -5.80 20.65
C LYS A 379 41.51 -6.03 20.11
N LYS A 380 41.25 -5.67 18.85
CA LYS A 380 39.96 -5.86 18.19
C LYS A 380 40.19 -6.55 16.85
N TRP A 381 39.71 -7.78 16.73
CA TRP A 381 39.83 -8.60 15.54
C TRP A 381 38.47 -8.86 14.92
N ILE A 382 38.39 -8.76 13.60
CA ILE A 382 37.24 -9.17 12.80
C ILE A 382 37.74 -10.27 11.87
N THR A 383 37.15 -11.47 11.92
CA THR A 383 37.59 -12.55 11.02
C THR A 383 37.18 -12.28 9.58
N PHE A 384 35.88 -12.05 9.35
CA PHE A 384 35.29 -11.85 8.03
C PHE A 384 34.53 -10.53 7.98
N ASN A 385 34.76 -9.75 6.93
CA ASN A 385 33.84 -8.72 6.49
C ASN A 385 32.79 -9.30 5.55
N GLU A 386 31.51 -9.14 5.90
CA GLU A 386 30.37 -9.36 4.98
C GLU A 386 30.41 -10.72 4.27
N PRO A 387 30.36 -11.84 5.01
CA PRO A 387 30.43 -13.17 4.40
C PRO A 387 29.26 -13.46 3.43
N TRP A 388 28.15 -12.71 3.54
CA TRP A 388 27.06 -12.76 2.58
C TRP A 388 27.50 -12.28 1.18
N VAL A 389 28.28 -11.19 1.10
CA VAL A 389 28.81 -10.69 -0.18
C VAL A 389 29.74 -11.71 -0.82
N VAL A 390 30.63 -12.30 -0.03
CA VAL A 390 31.54 -13.35 -0.50
C VAL A 390 30.74 -14.51 -1.09
N SER A 391 29.73 -14.99 -0.35
CA SER A 391 28.95 -16.17 -0.73
C SER A 391 28.02 -15.90 -1.92
N VAL A 392 27.23 -14.83 -1.87
CA VAL A 392 26.16 -14.57 -2.85
C VAL A 392 26.70 -13.82 -4.06
N LEU A 393 27.46 -12.73 -3.89
CA LEU A 393 27.94 -11.94 -5.02
C LEU A 393 29.17 -12.56 -5.68
N GLY A 394 30.02 -13.25 -4.90
CA GLY A 394 31.22 -13.92 -5.39
C GLY A 394 30.96 -15.29 -6.03
N TYR A 395 30.23 -16.16 -5.33
CA TYR A 395 29.97 -17.55 -5.76
C TYR A 395 28.57 -17.79 -6.35
N GLY A 396 27.67 -16.81 -6.29
CA GLY A 396 26.29 -16.93 -6.77
C GLY A 396 25.98 -16.11 -8.03
N THR A 397 26.01 -14.79 -7.93
CA THR A 397 25.67 -13.87 -9.04
C THR A 397 26.85 -13.57 -9.95
N GLY A 398 28.07 -13.69 -9.44
CA GLY A 398 29.30 -13.37 -10.13
C GLY A 398 29.52 -11.87 -10.37
N GLU A 399 28.79 -11.02 -9.63
CA GLU A 399 28.98 -9.57 -9.62
C GLU A 399 30.30 -9.17 -8.95
N HIS A 400 30.76 -9.93 -7.96
CA HIS A 400 32.03 -9.74 -7.27
C HIS A 400 33.01 -10.88 -7.59
N ALA A 401 34.30 -10.67 -7.31
CA ALA A 401 35.30 -11.74 -7.41
C ALA A 401 34.92 -12.93 -6.50
N PRO A 402 35.11 -14.19 -6.93
CA PRO A 402 35.81 -14.64 -8.15
C PRO A 402 34.96 -14.60 -9.43
N GLY A 403 33.70 -14.20 -9.36
CA GLY A 403 32.84 -14.02 -10.54
C GLY A 403 32.10 -15.28 -10.98
N LEU A 404 31.86 -16.22 -10.06
CA LEU A 404 31.14 -17.47 -10.35
C LEU A 404 29.63 -17.25 -10.30
N THR A 405 28.92 -17.86 -11.24
CA THR A 405 27.49 -17.63 -11.48
C THR A 405 26.63 -18.85 -11.11
N ASP A 406 26.94 -19.51 -10.00
CA ASP A 406 26.18 -20.65 -9.48
C ASP A 406 25.28 -20.23 -8.32
N ILE A 407 24.23 -19.47 -8.62
CA ILE A 407 23.29 -18.94 -7.62
C ILE A 407 22.50 -20.03 -6.88
N ALA A 408 22.49 -21.26 -7.40
CA ALA A 408 21.72 -22.36 -6.84
C ALA A 408 22.46 -23.08 -5.70
N GLU A 409 23.77 -23.33 -5.83
CA GLU A 409 24.54 -24.14 -4.87
C GLU A 409 25.78 -23.41 -4.32
N GLY A 410 26.41 -22.56 -5.12
CA GLY A 410 27.62 -21.82 -4.77
C GLY A 410 27.54 -21.07 -3.44
N PRO A 411 26.51 -20.22 -3.21
CA PRO A 411 26.37 -19.45 -1.98
C PRO A 411 26.33 -20.32 -0.72
N TYR A 412 25.58 -21.42 -0.73
CA TYR A 412 25.41 -22.26 0.46
C TYR A 412 26.69 -23.04 0.81
N ARG A 413 27.42 -23.52 -0.21
CA ARG A 413 28.70 -24.20 -0.03
C ARG A 413 29.78 -23.24 0.48
N ALA A 414 29.87 -22.04 -0.09
CA ALA A 414 30.79 -21.01 0.37
C ALA A 414 30.47 -20.57 1.81
N GLY A 415 29.19 -20.31 2.11
CA GLY A 415 28.73 -19.92 3.44
C GLY A 415 29.05 -20.95 4.52
N TYR A 416 28.86 -22.24 4.22
CA TYR A 416 29.21 -23.34 5.13
C TYR A 416 30.68 -23.33 5.52
N ASN A 417 31.58 -23.17 4.56
CA ASN A 417 33.02 -23.13 4.82
C ASN A 417 33.48 -21.83 5.49
N LEU A 418 32.85 -20.68 5.19
CA LEU A 418 33.14 -19.41 5.84
C LEU A 418 32.79 -19.44 7.34
N ILE A 419 31.65 -20.04 7.71
CA ILE A 419 31.26 -20.20 9.12
C ILE A 419 32.25 -21.10 9.86
N ARG A 420 32.67 -22.23 9.25
CA ARG A 420 33.69 -23.12 9.81
C ARG A 420 35.04 -22.42 9.96
N ALA A 421 35.46 -21.65 8.95
CA ALA A 421 36.69 -20.88 8.97
C ALA A 421 36.69 -19.82 10.08
N HIS A 422 35.55 -19.15 10.30
CA HIS A 422 35.39 -18.18 11.39
C HIS A 422 35.58 -18.84 12.75
N ALA A 423 34.90 -19.97 12.97
CA ALA A 423 35.02 -20.72 14.21
C ALA A 423 36.46 -21.18 14.47
N GLU A 424 37.15 -21.73 13.47
CA GLU A 424 38.54 -22.16 13.63
C GLU A 424 39.49 -20.99 13.94
N ALA A 425 39.33 -19.84 13.29
CA ALA A 425 40.13 -18.65 13.60
C ALA A 425 39.87 -18.13 15.03
N TYR A 426 38.61 -18.12 15.47
CA TYR A 426 38.26 -17.75 16.85
C TYR A 426 38.91 -18.69 17.87
N HIS A 427 38.83 -20.01 17.65
CA HIS A 427 39.45 -20.99 18.56
C HIS A 427 40.97 -20.88 18.58
N VAL A 428 41.63 -20.65 17.44
CA VAL A 428 43.08 -20.37 17.43
C VAL A 428 43.42 -19.19 18.33
N TYR A 429 42.68 -18.08 18.22
CA TYR A 429 42.90 -16.93 19.09
C TYR A 429 42.63 -17.27 20.57
N ARG A 430 41.49 -17.90 20.83
CA ARG A 430 41.02 -18.21 22.18
C ARG A 430 41.96 -19.16 22.91
N ASP A 431 42.42 -20.19 22.23
CA ASP A 431 43.20 -21.27 22.82
C ASP A 431 44.68 -20.90 22.96
N ASN A 432 45.24 -20.15 22.00
CA ASN A 432 46.69 -19.92 21.93
C ASN A 432 47.12 -18.51 22.34
N TYR A 433 46.25 -17.49 22.24
CA TYR A 433 46.66 -16.08 22.31
C TYR A 433 45.91 -15.26 23.35
N TRP A 434 44.64 -15.59 23.65
CA TRP A 434 43.81 -14.77 24.53
C TRP A 434 44.41 -14.55 25.92
N ALA A 435 45.08 -15.56 26.50
CA ALA A 435 45.69 -15.47 27.83
C ALA A 435 46.76 -14.36 27.95
N ASP A 436 47.53 -14.14 26.88
CA ASP A 436 48.63 -13.16 26.85
C ASP A 436 48.23 -11.84 26.18
N GLN A 437 47.31 -11.90 25.22
CA GLN A 437 46.95 -10.75 24.38
C GLN A 437 45.69 -10.03 24.84
N ALA A 438 44.74 -10.73 25.48
CA ALA A 438 43.50 -10.18 26.05
C ALA A 438 42.66 -9.27 25.13
N GLY A 439 42.75 -9.43 23.81
CA GLY A 439 41.85 -8.80 22.84
C GLY A 439 40.56 -9.61 22.59
N GLU A 440 39.68 -9.04 21.76
CA GLU A 440 38.37 -9.59 21.40
C GLU A 440 38.30 -9.92 19.91
N VAL A 441 37.58 -11.00 19.57
CA VAL A 441 37.36 -11.47 18.20
C VAL A 441 35.88 -11.45 17.87
N GLY A 442 35.51 -10.80 16.77
CA GLY A 442 34.15 -10.75 16.26
C GLY A 442 34.05 -11.10 14.78
N ILE A 443 32.82 -11.04 14.28
CA ILE A 443 32.49 -11.18 12.85
C ILE A 443 31.65 -9.98 12.43
N THR A 444 31.83 -9.52 11.19
CA THR A 444 31.08 -8.39 10.63
C THR A 444 30.11 -8.88 9.57
N THR A 445 28.82 -8.63 9.74
CA THR A 445 27.77 -9.03 8.79
C THR A 445 27.14 -7.82 8.11
N ASN A 446 26.72 -8.01 6.85
CA ASN A 446 25.81 -7.07 6.19
C ASN A 446 24.50 -7.00 6.98
N CYS A 447 23.90 -5.83 7.10
CA CYS A 447 22.65 -5.68 7.85
C CYS A 447 21.70 -4.65 7.25
N ASP A 448 21.21 -4.89 6.03
CA ASP A 448 20.09 -4.14 5.48
C ASP A 448 18.81 -4.45 6.26
N TRP A 449 17.94 -3.44 6.43
CA TRP A 449 16.64 -3.64 7.08
C TRP A 449 15.57 -4.02 6.06
N PHE A 450 14.73 -4.99 6.39
CA PHE A 450 13.61 -5.40 5.55
C PHE A 450 12.30 -4.92 6.20
N GLU A 451 11.64 -3.94 5.58
CA GLU A 451 10.29 -3.50 5.96
C GLU A 451 9.25 -4.36 5.26
N PRO A 452 8.15 -4.75 5.91
CA PRO A 452 7.01 -5.36 5.23
C PRO A 452 6.33 -4.38 4.26
N ALA A 453 6.01 -4.83 3.06
CA ALA A 453 5.31 -4.06 2.02
C ALA A 453 3.92 -3.64 2.49
N ASP A 454 3.19 -4.58 3.10
CA ASP A 454 2.03 -4.27 3.92
C ASP A 454 2.36 -4.56 5.41
N PRO A 455 2.52 -3.52 6.25
CA PRO A 455 2.92 -3.68 7.65
C PRO A 455 1.84 -4.30 8.55
N VAL A 456 0.65 -4.64 8.00
CA VAL A 456 -0.39 -5.37 8.72
C VAL A 456 -0.68 -6.76 8.12
N LYS A 457 -0.13 -7.07 6.94
CA LYS A 457 -0.28 -8.38 6.32
C LYS A 457 0.73 -9.34 6.94
N GLN A 458 0.23 -10.33 7.68
CA GLN A 458 1.10 -11.26 8.41
C GLN A 458 2.11 -11.98 7.51
N SER A 459 1.75 -12.30 6.27
CA SER A 459 2.71 -12.93 5.35
C SER A 459 3.85 -11.99 4.94
N ASP A 460 3.60 -10.69 4.77
CA ASP A 460 4.64 -9.71 4.44
C ASP A 460 5.51 -9.40 5.68
N ILE A 461 4.92 -9.40 6.88
CA ILE A 461 5.66 -9.35 8.16
C ILE A 461 6.62 -10.55 8.28
N ASN A 462 6.12 -11.75 8.03
CA ASN A 462 6.93 -12.97 8.06
C ASN A 462 7.98 -12.98 6.94
N ALA A 463 7.67 -12.40 5.78
CA ALA A 463 8.61 -12.25 4.67
C ALA A 463 9.74 -11.27 5.01
N ALA A 464 9.43 -10.16 5.68
CA ALA A 464 10.42 -9.20 6.16
C ALA A 464 11.39 -9.86 7.16
N ASP A 465 10.89 -10.56 8.17
CA ASP A 465 11.74 -11.28 9.13
C ASP A 465 12.57 -12.38 8.45
N ARG A 466 11.96 -13.17 7.56
CA ARG A 466 12.68 -14.17 6.75
C ARG A 466 13.78 -13.52 5.90
N GLY A 467 13.54 -12.33 5.35
CA GLY A 467 14.54 -11.57 4.62
C GLY A 467 15.77 -11.22 5.47
N ILE A 468 15.55 -10.80 6.71
CA ILE A 468 16.63 -10.52 7.68
C ILE A 468 17.35 -11.81 8.07
N GLN A 469 16.62 -12.91 8.32
CA GLN A 469 17.18 -14.20 8.70
C GLN A 469 18.08 -14.80 7.61
N PHE A 470 17.72 -14.67 6.32
CA PHE A 470 18.58 -15.10 5.21
C PHE A 470 19.76 -14.16 4.94
N PHE A 471 19.79 -12.98 5.55
CA PHE A 471 20.83 -11.96 5.35
C PHE A 471 21.78 -11.89 6.54
N ILE A 472 21.31 -11.36 7.68
CA ILE A 472 22.04 -11.29 8.95
C ILE A 472 22.07 -12.68 9.61
N GLY A 473 20.90 -13.30 9.73
CA GLY A 473 20.72 -14.53 10.49
C GLY A 473 21.55 -15.70 9.99
N TRP A 474 21.79 -15.77 8.68
CA TRP A 474 22.55 -16.86 8.06
C TRP A 474 23.95 -17.03 8.67
N PHE A 475 24.63 -15.93 9.00
CA PHE A 475 25.97 -15.96 9.58
C PHE A 475 25.99 -15.66 11.08
N ALA A 476 25.03 -14.87 11.59
CA ALA A 476 24.98 -14.53 13.02
C ALA A 476 24.32 -15.63 13.87
N HIS A 477 23.26 -16.27 13.40
CA HIS A 477 22.52 -17.27 14.20
C HIS A 477 23.39 -18.47 14.61
N PRO A 478 24.20 -19.08 13.71
CA PRO A 478 25.10 -20.17 14.11
C PRO A 478 26.07 -19.74 15.22
N VAL A 479 26.58 -18.51 15.17
CA VAL A 479 27.56 -18.00 16.13
C VAL A 479 26.91 -17.68 17.49
N PHE A 480 25.74 -17.03 17.52
CA PHE A 480 25.19 -16.47 18.76
C PHE A 480 24.10 -17.31 19.43
N VAL A 481 23.47 -18.27 18.74
CA VAL A 481 22.29 -18.98 19.27
C VAL A 481 22.62 -20.44 19.62
N ASP A 482 22.83 -21.29 18.62
CA ASP A 482 22.88 -22.74 18.84
C ASP A 482 23.92 -23.50 18.01
N GLY A 483 24.70 -22.83 17.15
CA GLY A 483 25.68 -23.48 16.28
C GLY A 483 25.12 -23.91 14.93
N ASP A 484 23.83 -23.68 14.64
CA ASP A 484 23.15 -24.11 13.43
C ASP A 484 22.55 -22.94 12.64
N TYR A 485 22.10 -23.20 11.41
CA TYR A 485 21.39 -22.21 10.59
C TYR A 485 20.01 -21.88 11.16
N PRO A 486 19.46 -20.66 10.89
CA PRO A 486 18.09 -20.34 11.26
C PRO A 486 17.09 -21.37 10.74
N ASP A 487 16.15 -21.82 11.57
CA ASP A 487 15.15 -22.83 11.19
C ASP A 487 14.31 -22.40 9.98
N VAL A 488 13.99 -21.11 9.87
CA VAL A 488 13.29 -20.56 8.70
C VAL A 488 14.10 -20.74 7.42
N MET A 489 15.43 -20.61 7.49
CA MET A 489 16.29 -20.79 6.34
C MET A 489 16.35 -22.26 5.93
N LYS A 490 16.57 -23.16 6.89
CA LYS A 490 16.57 -24.62 6.64
C LYS A 490 15.28 -25.07 5.98
N THR A 491 14.14 -24.66 6.55
CA THR A 491 12.80 -25.04 6.07
C THR A 491 12.56 -24.59 4.63
N PHE A 492 12.85 -23.32 4.31
CA PHE A 492 12.56 -22.77 2.99
C PHE A 492 13.50 -23.31 1.91
N VAL A 493 14.80 -23.49 2.22
CA VAL A 493 15.76 -24.09 1.27
C VAL A 493 15.47 -25.57 1.03
N GLU A 494 15.06 -26.31 2.07
CA GLU A 494 14.63 -27.70 1.92
C GLU A 494 13.38 -27.80 1.03
N GLN A 495 12.35 -26.99 1.29
CA GLN A 495 11.13 -26.95 0.49
C GLN A 495 11.43 -26.61 -0.98
N ALA A 496 12.29 -25.61 -1.23
CA ALA A 496 12.70 -25.26 -2.59
C ALA A 496 13.51 -26.39 -3.27
N SER A 497 14.36 -27.09 -2.52
CA SER A 497 15.12 -28.24 -3.01
C SER A 497 14.20 -29.40 -3.39
N LEU A 498 13.22 -29.73 -2.55
CA LEU A 498 12.21 -30.76 -2.82
C LEU A 498 11.32 -30.39 -4.02
N ALA A 499 10.92 -29.12 -4.14
CA ALA A 499 10.13 -28.63 -5.26
C ALA A 499 10.89 -28.72 -6.61
N GLU A 500 12.22 -28.69 -6.59
CA GLU A 500 13.09 -28.91 -7.74
C GLU A 500 13.47 -30.40 -7.95
N GLY A 501 12.86 -31.31 -7.18
CA GLY A 501 13.07 -32.75 -7.31
C GLY A 501 14.36 -33.29 -6.68
N ARG A 502 15.07 -32.48 -5.88
CA ARG A 502 16.24 -32.95 -5.12
C ARG A 502 15.78 -33.85 -3.97
N GLN A 503 16.56 -34.89 -3.68
CA GLN A 503 16.32 -35.79 -2.55
C GLN A 503 16.88 -35.27 -1.22
N VAL A 504 17.83 -34.33 -1.31
CA VAL A 504 18.53 -33.72 -0.16
C VAL A 504 18.51 -32.22 -0.34
N SER A 505 18.40 -31.48 0.76
CA SER A 505 18.52 -30.01 0.75
C SER A 505 19.88 -29.60 0.18
N ARG A 506 19.90 -28.52 -0.60
CA ARG A 506 21.15 -27.92 -1.10
C ARG A 506 21.87 -27.09 -0.03
N LEU A 507 21.22 -26.78 1.09
CA LEU A 507 21.86 -26.18 2.25
C LEU A 507 22.65 -27.28 3.00
N PRO A 508 23.99 -27.19 3.11
CA PRO A 508 24.77 -28.18 3.85
C PRO A 508 24.33 -28.24 5.32
N GLU A 509 24.43 -29.41 5.95
CA GLU A 509 24.14 -29.57 7.38
C GLU A 509 25.43 -29.49 8.21
N PHE A 510 25.38 -28.84 9.37
CA PHE A 510 26.44 -28.93 10.36
C PHE A 510 26.29 -30.22 11.17
N THR A 511 27.39 -30.93 11.37
CA THR A 511 27.43 -32.02 12.34
C THR A 511 27.29 -31.48 13.77
N GLU A 512 26.85 -32.30 14.73
CA GLU A 512 26.76 -31.86 16.13
C GLU A 512 28.09 -31.37 16.70
N GLN A 513 29.21 -31.95 16.24
CA GLN A 513 30.56 -31.48 16.60
C GLN A 513 30.84 -30.07 16.06
N GLU A 514 30.43 -29.79 14.82
CA GLU A 514 30.56 -28.47 14.21
C GLU A 514 29.67 -27.46 14.91
N LYS A 515 28.41 -27.79 15.20
CA LYS A 515 27.49 -26.89 15.94
C LYS A 515 28.07 -26.48 17.29
N MET A 516 28.55 -27.46 18.07
CA MET A 516 29.21 -27.19 19.35
C MET A 516 30.48 -26.34 19.20
N ARG A 517 31.20 -26.50 18.09
CA ARG A 517 32.42 -25.74 17.83
C ARG A 517 32.16 -24.34 17.28
N ILE A 518 31.04 -24.10 16.60
CA ILE A 518 30.65 -22.78 16.05
C ILE A 518 29.98 -21.91 17.12
N LYS A 519 29.13 -22.51 17.96
CA LYS A 519 28.38 -21.75 18.97
C LYS A 519 29.31 -20.98 19.92
N GLY A 520 29.06 -19.68 20.07
CA GLY A 520 29.77 -18.79 20.99
C GLY A 520 31.15 -18.32 20.49
N THR A 521 31.39 -18.35 19.18
CA THR A 521 32.69 -17.97 18.57
C THR A 521 32.83 -16.48 18.23
N ALA A 522 32.21 -15.61 19.01
CA ALA A 522 32.38 -14.16 18.88
C ALA A 522 32.19 -13.42 20.21
N ASP A 523 33.08 -12.47 20.49
CA ASP A 523 33.02 -11.56 21.64
C ASP A 523 32.15 -10.32 21.37
N PHE A 524 31.99 -9.97 20.08
CA PHE A 524 31.14 -8.86 19.62
C PHE A 524 30.59 -9.12 18.21
N LEU A 525 29.51 -8.42 17.86
CA LEU A 525 28.94 -8.44 16.50
C LEU A 525 29.24 -7.11 15.79
N GLY A 526 29.91 -7.20 14.65
CA GLY A 526 30.07 -6.09 13.71
C GLY A 526 28.88 -6.02 12.74
N LEU A 527 28.37 -4.81 12.51
CA LEU A 527 27.24 -4.56 11.62
C LEU A 527 27.59 -3.53 10.56
N ASN A 528 27.43 -3.92 9.29
CA ASN A 528 27.59 -3.06 8.13
C ASN A 528 26.23 -2.71 7.54
N HIS A 529 25.78 -1.47 7.78
CA HIS A 529 24.45 -1.02 7.40
C HIS A 529 24.51 0.09 6.37
N TYR A 530 23.65 0.01 5.35
CA TYR A 530 23.59 1.03 4.30
C TYR A 530 22.16 1.48 4.01
N THR A 531 21.24 0.54 3.81
CA THR A 531 19.90 0.81 3.30
C THR A 531 18.84 -0.08 3.94
N SER A 532 17.59 0.15 3.55
CA SER A 532 16.48 -0.77 3.78
C SER A 532 15.87 -1.23 2.46
N GLN A 533 15.01 -2.25 2.53
CA GLN A 533 14.21 -2.79 1.45
C GLN A 533 12.75 -2.90 1.89
N ILE A 534 11.80 -2.72 0.98
CA ILE A 534 10.39 -3.07 1.17
C ILE A 534 10.20 -4.51 0.67
N THR A 535 9.50 -5.34 1.44
CA THR A 535 9.48 -6.79 1.27
C THR A 535 8.07 -7.34 1.34
N SER A 536 7.66 -8.15 0.35
CA SER A 536 6.40 -8.90 0.37
C SER A 536 6.66 -10.39 0.24
N ASP A 537 5.68 -11.18 0.68
CA ASP A 537 5.68 -12.62 0.44
C ASP A 537 5.45 -12.93 -1.05
N GLY A 538 6.34 -13.71 -1.66
CA GLY A 538 6.29 -14.03 -3.08
C GLY A 538 7.61 -14.58 -3.62
N MET A 539 7.58 -15.28 -4.75
CA MET A 539 8.80 -15.78 -5.40
C MET A 539 9.36 -14.73 -6.35
N ASP A 540 10.63 -14.36 -6.16
CA ASP A 540 11.38 -13.50 -7.08
C ASP A 540 12.82 -14.03 -7.24
N GLY A 541 13.38 -13.87 -8.44
CA GLY A 541 14.72 -14.36 -8.80
C GLY A 541 14.87 -15.87 -8.93
N ASP A 542 16.12 -16.33 -8.91
CA ASP A 542 16.56 -17.72 -9.07
C ASP A 542 17.49 -18.15 -7.91
N GLY A 543 17.64 -19.46 -7.70
CA GLY A 543 18.53 -20.04 -6.67
C GLY A 543 18.31 -19.44 -5.29
N TYR A 544 19.38 -18.93 -4.65
CA TYR A 544 19.33 -18.27 -3.34
C TYR A 544 18.20 -17.22 -3.20
N PHE A 545 17.96 -16.40 -4.23
CA PHE A 545 16.90 -15.37 -4.17
C PHE A 545 15.49 -15.98 -4.19
N LYS A 546 15.30 -17.04 -4.97
CA LYS A 546 14.05 -17.80 -5.03
C LYS A 546 13.80 -18.59 -3.74
N ASP A 547 14.84 -19.21 -3.19
CA ASP A 547 14.75 -20.05 -1.98
C ASP A 547 14.24 -19.25 -0.77
N ARG A 548 14.53 -17.94 -0.72
CA ARG A 548 13.99 -17.03 0.30
C ARG A 548 12.50 -16.84 0.22
N ASN A 549 11.88 -17.08 -0.94
CA ASN A 549 10.45 -16.84 -1.21
C ASN A 549 10.01 -15.44 -0.75
N ILE A 550 10.78 -14.40 -1.10
CA ILE A 550 10.37 -13.00 -0.91
C ILE A 550 10.53 -12.22 -2.20
N SER A 551 9.79 -11.11 -2.32
CA SER A 551 10.04 -10.08 -3.34
C SER A 551 10.41 -8.79 -2.65
N THR A 552 11.44 -8.09 -3.16
CA THR A 552 11.93 -6.85 -2.56
C THR A 552 11.97 -5.69 -3.55
N TYR A 553 11.78 -4.48 -3.06
CA TYR A 553 12.00 -3.25 -3.81
C TYR A 553 12.37 -2.11 -2.87
N GLN A 554 12.97 -1.05 -3.41
CA GLN A 554 13.27 0.15 -2.61
C GLN A 554 12.15 1.18 -2.75
N ASP A 555 11.72 1.77 -1.62
CA ASP A 555 10.70 2.81 -1.63
C ASP A 555 11.23 4.05 -2.38
N SER A 556 10.51 4.46 -3.41
CA SER A 556 10.86 5.61 -4.25
C SER A 556 10.90 6.95 -3.50
N SER A 557 10.25 7.03 -2.33
CA SER A 557 10.25 8.19 -1.42
C SER A 557 11.55 8.37 -0.63
N TRP A 558 12.37 7.31 -0.50
CA TRP A 558 13.65 7.40 0.17
C TRP A 558 14.67 8.12 -0.72
N PRO A 559 15.46 9.06 -0.17
CA PRO A 559 16.48 9.76 -0.94
C PRO A 559 17.45 8.79 -1.62
N THR A 560 17.75 9.05 -2.89
CA THR A 560 18.73 8.28 -3.66
C THR A 560 20.16 8.68 -3.30
N SER A 561 21.10 7.79 -3.58
CA SER A 561 22.55 8.06 -3.48
C SER A 561 23.24 7.91 -4.84
N GLY A 562 24.56 7.94 -4.88
CA GLY A 562 25.34 7.61 -6.07
C GLY A 562 25.14 6.17 -6.53
N SER A 563 24.87 5.25 -5.61
CA SER A 563 24.67 3.83 -5.88
C SER A 563 23.19 3.53 -6.08
N SER A 564 22.85 2.84 -7.17
CA SER A 564 21.45 2.51 -7.48
C SER A 564 20.78 1.59 -6.45
N TRP A 565 21.58 0.81 -5.72
CA TRP A 565 21.14 -0.12 -4.69
C TRP A 565 21.03 0.51 -3.30
N LEU A 566 21.45 1.76 -3.09
CA LEU A 566 21.48 2.40 -1.78
C LEU A 566 20.50 3.59 -1.73
N ARG A 567 19.48 3.47 -0.88
CA ARG A 567 18.57 4.57 -0.53
C ARG A 567 18.62 4.88 0.96
N MET A 568 18.50 6.16 1.29
CA MET A 568 18.64 6.63 2.68
C MET A 568 17.37 6.33 3.48
N ASN A 569 17.45 5.42 4.44
CA ASN A 569 16.38 5.09 5.38
C ASN A 569 16.95 4.93 6.81
N PRO A 570 17.24 6.04 7.52
CA PRO A 570 17.97 6.02 8.79
C PRO A 570 17.30 5.18 9.89
N ILE A 571 15.96 5.17 9.95
CA ILE A 571 15.21 4.39 10.95
C ILE A 571 15.42 2.88 10.79
N GLY A 572 15.81 2.42 9.59
CA GLY A 572 16.18 1.03 9.35
C GLY A 572 17.33 0.55 10.23
N LEU A 573 18.34 1.40 10.48
CA LEU A 573 19.48 1.07 11.34
C LEU A 573 19.04 0.80 12.78
N ARG A 574 18.22 1.69 13.36
CA ARG A 574 17.71 1.52 14.73
C ARG A 574 16.81 0.29 14.84
N LYS A 575 15.97 0.01 13.83
CA LYS A 575 15.17 -1.21 13.79
C LYS A 575 16.03 -2.47 13.74
N ASN A 576 17.07 -2.49 12.91
CA ASN A 576 18.05 -3.57 12.88
C ASN A 576 18.72 -3.79 14.23
N LEU A 577 19.20 -2.72 14.89
CA LEU A 577 19.82 -2.80 16.20
C LEU A 577 18.88 -3.40 17.26
N ASN A 578 17.61 -3.02 17.24
CA ASN A 578 16.61 -3.61 18.12
C ASN A 578 16.30 -5.07 17.78
N TRP A 579 16.20 -5.41 16.49
CA TRP A 579 16.00 -6.79 16.04
C TRP A 579 17.17 -7.68 16.49
N VAL A 580 18.42 -7.24 16.28
CA VAL A 580 19.62 -7.96 16.72
C VAL A 580 19.59 -8.22 18.22
N ARG A 581 19.26 -7.20 19.02
CA ARG A 581 19.12 -7.37 20.48
C ARG A 581 18.01 -8.36 20.85
N GLN A 582 16.88 -8.33 20.16
CA GLN A 582 15.78 -9.26 20.39
C GLN A 582 16.15 -10.70 20.04
N GLN A 583 16.92 -10.91 18.97
CA GLN A 583 17.32 -12.24 18.52
C GLN A 583 18.49 -12.83 19.32
N TYR A 584 19.49 -12.02 19.65
CA TYR A 584 20.77 -12.51 20.19
C TYR A 584 21.05 -12.05 21.62
N GLY A 585 20.17 -11.25 22.22
CA GLY A 585 20.35 -10.70 23.56
C GLY A 585 21.28 -9.50 23.59
N ASP A 586 21.92 -9.26 24.74
CA ASP A 586 22.72 -8.05 24.99
C ASP A 586 24.17 -8.14 24.50
N VAL A 587 24.35 -8.63 23.27
CA VAL A 587 25.67 -8.75 22.62
C VAL A 587 26.28 -7.36 22.40
N PRO A 588 27.58 -7.15 22.65
CA PRO A 588 28.27 -5.92 22.26
C PRO A 588 28.21 -5.73 20.73
N ILE A 589 27.68 -4.60 20.27
CA ILE A 589 27.54 -4.28 18.86
C ILE A 589 28.49 -3.15 18.47
N TYR A 590 29.22 -3.33 17.36
CA TYR A 590 29.96 -2.26 16.71
C TYR A 590 29.33 -2.02 15.35
N ILE A 591 28.95 -0.78 15.04
CA ILE A 591 28.69 -0.40 13.64
C ILE A 591 30.06 -0.30 12.98
N THR A 592 30.41 -1.32 12.21
CA THR A 592 31.73 -1.48 11.58
C THR A 592 31.81 -0.80 10.23
N GLU A 593 30.65 -0.46 9.66
CA GLU A 593 30.54 0.27 8.40
C GLU A 593 29.16 0.93 8.25
N ASN A 594 29.14 2.23 7.99
CA ASN A 594 27.93 2.95 7.60
C ASN A 594 28.31 4.20 6.81
N GLY A 595 27.71 4.39 5.63
CA GLY A 595 28.14 5.44 4.70
C GLY A 595 27.18 5.64 3.54
N VAL A 596 27.46 6.66 2.71
CA VAL A 596 26.66 6.93 1.52
C VAL A 596 27.53 7.40 0.35
N SER A 597 27.27 6.83 -0.82
CA SER A 597 27.96 7.15 -2.05
C SER A 597 27.46 8.43 -2.70
N GLY A 598 28.36 9.10 -3.41
CA GLY A 598 28.04 10.09 -4.43
C GLY A 598 28.54 9.68 -5.81
N ARG A 599 28.13 10.47 -6.80
CA ARG A 599 28.77 10.55 -8.14
C ARG A 599 29.28 11.96 -8.44
N ASN A 600 29.06 12.88 -7.51
CA ASN A 600 29.59 14.23 -7.57
C ASN A 600 30.88 14.26 -6.76
N PHE A 601 31.99 14.57 -7.41
CA PHE A 601 33.31 14.64 -6.77
C PHE A 601 33.57 16.01 -6.09
N SER A 602 32.53 16.86 -5.96
CA SER A 602 32.56 18.12 -5.21
C SER A 602 32.99 17.95 -3.75
N LEU A 603 33.90 18.82 -3.29
CA LEU A 603 34.31 18.87 -1.88
C LEU A 603 33.18 19.28 -0.92
N ASP A 604 32.13 19.95 -1.43
CA ASP A 604 30.88 20.13 -0.70
C ASP A 604 29.98 18.91 -0.92
N ASP A 605 29.93 18.04 0.07
CA ASP A 605 29.20 16.78 0.13
C ASP A 605 28.15 16.79 1.25
N SER A 606 27.44 17.91 1.42
CA SER A 606 26.54 18.07 2.57
C SER A 606 25.37 17.03 2.64
N TYR A 607 25.13 16.24 1.58
CA TYR A 607 24.20 15.10 1.59
C TYR A 607 24.74 13.97 2.47
N ARG A 608 26.06 13.80 2.49
CA ARG A 608 26.77 12.84 3.34
C ARG A 608 26.78 13.30 4.80
N ILE A 609 26.92 14.61 5.04
CA ILE A 609 26.69 15.20 6.38
C ILE A 609 25.28 14.87 6.87
N HIS A 610 24.26 15.10 6.02
CA HIS A 610 22.88 14.78 6.37
C HIS A 610 22.68 13.29 6.67
N TYR A 611 23.27 12.41 5.86
CA TYR A 611 23.23 10.97 6.10
C TYR A 611 23.79 10.62 7.49
N TYR A 612 25.02 11.06 7.80
CA TYR A 612 25.63 10.79 9.11
C TYR A 612 24.84 11.39 10.26
N GLN A 613 24.31 12.61 10.11
CA GLN A 613 23.43 13.22 11.11
C GLN A 613 22.24 12.32 11.44
N GLN A 614 21.53 11.82 10.43
CA GLN A 614 20.33 11.02 10.66
C GLN A 614 20.68 9.62 11.17
N TYR A 615 21.62 8.92 10.55
CA TYR A 615 21.95 7.54 10.92
C TYR A 615 22.62 7.45 12.29
N ILE A 616 23.58 8.32 12.60
CA ILE A 616 24.24 8.33 13.92
C ILE A 616 23.25 8.74 15.01
N ASN A 617 22.27 9.61 14.71
CA ASN A 617 21.22 9.94 15.67
C ASN A 617 20.30 8.74 15.97
N GLU A 618 20.00 7.92 14.97
CA GLU A 618 19.27 6.66 15.17
C GLU A 618 20.08 5.64 15.97
N VAL A 619 21.42 5.60 15.83
CA VAL A 619 22.28 4.82 16.73
C VAL A 619 22.24 5.38 18.16
N LEU A 620 22.32 6.70 18.34
CA LEU A 620 22.22 7.32 19.68
C LEU A 620 20.89 6.96 20.36
N LYS A 621 19.79 6.99 19.61
CA LYS A 621 18.48 6.58 20.13
C LYS A 621 18.44 5.10 20.49
N ALA A 622 19.02 4.23 19.66
CA ALA A 622 19.12 2.80 19.98
C ALA A 622 19.90 2.59 21.29
N THR A 623 21.00 3.33 21.48
CA THR A 623 21.84 3.23 22.69
C THR A 623 21.13 3.79 23.92
N ILE A 624 20.59 5.01 23.84
CA ILE A 624 20.10 5.76 25.01
C ILE A 624 18.63 5.45 25.32
N LEU A 625 17.77 5.38 24.30
CA LEU A 625 16.33 5.20 24.49
C LEU A 625 15.95 3.73 24.51
N ASP A 626 16.53 2.93 23.62
CA ASP A 626 16.18 1.52 23.51
C ASP A 626 17.05 0.64 24.42
N GLY A 627 18.24 1.11 24.81
CA GLY A 627 19.17 0.36 25.66
C GLY A 627 19.90 -0.76 24.90
N VAL A 628 20.16 -0.57 23.61
CA VAL A 628 21.01 -1.47 22.81
C VAL A 628 22.48 -1.24 23.15
N ASN A 629 23.24 -2.30 23.40
CA ASN A 629 24.67 -2.27 23.75
C ASN A 629 25.58 -1.97 22.55
N VAL A 630 25.42 -0.77 21.97
CA VAL A 630 26.30 -0.28 20.90
C VAL A 630 27.56 0.34 21.50
N LYS A 631 28.72 -0.20 21.12
CA LYS A 631 30.04 0.18 21.65
C LYS A 631 30.86 1.06 20.72
N GLY A 632 30.47 1.17 19.45
CA GLY A 632 31.19 2.03 18.53
C GLY A 632 30.51 2.23 17.20
N TYR A 633 30.98 3.27 16.50
CA TYR A 633 30.54 3.63 15.17
C TYR A 633 31.73 3.91 14.25
N THR A 634 31.68 3.30 13.07
CA THR A 634 32.74 3.37 12.07
C THR A 634 32.16 3.91 10.76
N ALA A 635 32.46 5.18 10.45
CA ALA A 635 32.00 5.81 9.23
C ALA A 635 32.72 5.24 7.99
N TRP A 636 31.95 4.99 6.93
CA TRP A 636 32.46 4.52 5.65
C TRP A 636 32.37 5.61 4.57
N SER A 637 33.47 6.03 3.95
CA SER A 637 34.87 5.61 4.15
C SER A 637 35.79 6.79 4.44
N LEU A 638 37.02 6.51 4.89
CA LEU A 638 38.01 7.57 5.10
C LEU A 638 38.37 8.26 3.78
N LEU A 639 38.72 7.46 2.76
CA LEU A 639 39.18 7.91 1.45
C LEU A 639 38.23 7.47 0.35
N ASP A 640 38.06 8.29 -0.69
CA ASP A 640 37.54 7.80 -1.96
C ASP A 640 38.47 6.67 -2.39
N ASN A 641 37.92 5.56 -2.87
CA ASN A 641 38.68 4.34 -3.09
C ASN A 641 38.15 3.55 -4.29
N PHE A 642 38.74 2.39 -4.58
CA PHE A 642 38.24 1.49 -5.61
C PHE A 642 36.94 0.80 -5.14
N GLU A 643 35.79 1.21 -5.66
CA GLU A 643 34.46 0.74 -5.22
C GLU A 643 34.03 -0.55 -5.94
N TRP A 644 34.90 -1.56 -5.85
CA TRP A 644 34.64 -2.93 -6.33
C TRP A 644 34.25 -2.95 -7.82
N ALA A 645 33.11 -3.57 -8.18
CA ALA A 645 32.63 -3.63 -9.56
C ALA A 645 32.39 -2.25 -10.21
N ARG A 646 32.27 -1.18 -9.41
CA ARG A 646 32.05 0.20 -9.88
C ARG A 646 33.33 0.97 -10.20
N GLY A 647 34.51 0.37 -9.98
CA GLY A 647 35.78 1.06 -10.22
C GLY A 647 35.84 2.36 -9.43
N PHE A 648 36.17 3.47 -10.10
CA PHE A 648 36.20 4.81 -9.47
C PHE A 648 34.96 5.67 -9.78
N SER A 649 33.87 5.08 -10.25
CA SER A 649 32.68 5.83 -10.70
C SER A 649 31.77 6.31 -9.56
N GLU A 650 31.92 5.75 -8.36
CA GLU A 650 31.18 6.10 -7.15
C GLU A 650 32.18 6.49 -6.04
N ASN A 651 31.74 7.32 -5.08
CA ASN A 651 32.63 7.82 -4.03
C ASN A 651 32.00 7.79 -2.62
N PHE A 652 32.61 7.05 -1.69
CA PHE A 652 32.19 7.02 -0.27
C PHE A 652 33.05 7.87 0.66
N GLY A 653 34.24 8.27 0.21
CA GLY A 653 35.27 8.85 1.05
C GLY A 653 35.00 10.26 1.52
N VAL A 654 35.21 10.51 2.81
CA VAL A 654 35.19 11.88 3.36
C VAL A 654 36.42 12.70 2.95
N TYR A 655 37.49 12.04 2.49
CA TYR A 655 38.58 12.66 1.73
C TYR A 655 38.48 12.26 0.25
N SER A 656 38.46 13.27 -0.61
CA SER A 656 38.56 13.10 -2.06
C SER A 656 39.97 12.66 -2.44
N VAL A 657 40.07 11.72 -3.37
CA VAL A 657 41.31 11.32 -4.04
C VAL A 657 41.12 11.52 -5.54
N ASP A 658 42.03 12.25 -6.18
CA ASP A 658 42.05 12.35 -7.64
C ASP A 658 42.82 11.17 -8.22
N PHE A 659 42.08 10.20 -8.77
CA PHE A 659 42.67 9.00 -9.37
C PHE A 659 43.32 9.24 -10.74
N SER A 660 43.21 10.45 -11.31
CA SER A 660 43.93 10.84 -12.52
C SER A 660 45.30 11.47 -12.21
N ASP A 661 45.46 12.00 -11.00
CA ASP A 661 46.73 12.55 -10.53
C ASP A 661 47.60 11.42 -9.93
N PRO A 662 48.82 11.16 -10.47
CA PRO A 662 49.75 10.21 -9.87
C PRO A 662 50.09 10.50 -8.41
N ALA A 663 49.97 11.75 -7.94
CA ALA A 663 50.23 12.10 -6.55
C ALA A 663 49.16 11.56 -5.57
N ARG A 664 47.94 11.25 -6.05
CA ARG A 664 46.82 10.75 -5.23
C ARG A 664 46.58 11.58 -3.97
N ALA A 665 46.66 12.91 -4.06
CA ALA A 665 46.52 13.77 -2.89
C ALA A 665 45.15 13.61 -2.21
N ARG A 666 45.14 13.46 -0.88
CA ARG A 666 43.92 13.38 -0.07
C ARG A 666 43.43 14.77 0.28
N THR A 667 42.23 15.13 -0.18
CA THR A 667 41.62 16.45 0.06
C THR A 667 40.35 16.32 0.90
N PRO A 668 40.24 16.95 2.08
CA PRO A 668 39.07 16.82 2.95
C PRO A 668 37.82 17.41 2.30
N ARG A 669 36.70 16.68 2.38
CA ARG A 669 35.37 17.18 2.05
C ARG A 669 34.73 17.84 3.28
N ALA A 670 33.59 18.51 3.10
CA ALA A 670 32.86 19.16 4.19
C ALA A 670 32.46 18.15 5.29
N SER A 671 32.15 16.91 4.92
CA SER A 671 31.83 15.82 5.86
C SER A 671 32.99 15.44 6.79
N ALA A 672 34.25 15.55 6.36
CA ALA A 672 35.41 15.28 7.22
C ALA A 672 35.41 16.23 8.42
N ARG A 673 35.22 17.53 8.18
CA ARG A 673 35.13 18.54 9.25
C ARG A 673 33.94 18.28 10.17
N TYR A 674 32.80 17.88 9.62
CA TYR A 674 31.61 17.56 10.40
C TYR A 674 31.83 16.38 11.35
N LEU A 675 32.39 15.26 10.84
CA LEU A 675 32.64 14.08 11.64
C LEU A 675 33.71 14.32 12.71
N TYR A 676 34.76 15.09 12.41
CA TYR A 676 35.72 15.54 13.43
C TYR A 676 35.04 16.22 14.62
N GLU A 677 34.13 17.16 14.37
CA GLU A 677 33.40 17.84 15.44
C GLU A 677 32.45 16.89 16.18
N LEU A 678 31.81 15.97 15.47
CA LEU A 678 30.92 14.97 16.07
C LEU A 678 31.67 14.01 17.00
N PHE A 679 32.82 13.49 16.58
CA PHE A 679 33.67 12.61 17.38
C PHE A 679 34.13 13.33 18.65
N ARG A 680 34.59 14.58 18.50
CA ARG A 680 35.05 15.41 19.62
C ARG A 680 33.93 15.77 20.61
N SER A 681 32.71 15.98 20.13
CA SER A 681 31.54 16.26 20.98
C SER A 681 30.96 15.01 21.64
N ASN A 682 31.38 13.82 21.20
CA ASN A 682 30.83 12.52 21.60
C ASN A 682 29.30 12.45 21.43
N GLY A 683 28.76 13.05 20.37
CA GLY A 683 27.32 13.13 20.12
C GLY A 683 26.84 14.52 19.69
N PHE A 684 25.57 14.82 19.93
CA PHE A 684 24.88 15.97 19.35
C PHE A 684 24.55 17.04 20.40
N GLU A 685 25.05 18.26 20.20
CA GLU A 685 24.88 19.40 21.10
C GLU A 685 24.18 20.58 20.38
N LYS A 686 23.13 21.13 21.00
CA LYS A 686 22.35 22.25 20.44
C LYS A 686 23.21 23.49 20.24
N GLY A 687 23.05 24.17 19.11
CA GLY A 687 23.77 25.40 18.77
C GLY A 687 25.25 25.21 18.44
N THR A 688 25.73 23.97 18.27
CA THR A 688 27.11 23.67 17.86
C THR A 688 27.16 23.18 16.41
N TYR A 689 28.35 22.84 15.90
CA TYR A 689 28.53 22.29 14.54
C TYR A 689 27.84 20.93 14.34
N THR A 690 27.51 20.24 15.43
CA THR A 690 26.76 18.97 15.42
C THR A 690 25.24 19.17 15.41
N ASP A 691 24.76 20.40 15.58
CA ASP A 691 23.33 20.73 15.48
C ASP A 691 22.91 20.77 14.00
N PRO A 692 21.97 19.92 13.56
CA PRO A 692 21.48 19.94 12.18
C PRO A 692 20.92 21.31 11.76
N LYS A 693 20.41 22.12 12.72
CA LYS A 693 19.89 23.47 12.44
C LYS A 693 20.98 24.53 12.26
N PHE A 694 22.21 24.28 12.73
CA PHE A 694 23.34 25.17 12.53
C PHE A 694 23.97 24.98 11.14
N ALA A 695 23.97 23.74 10.63
CA ALA A 695 24.44 23.41 9.28
C ALA A 695 23.54 23.96 8.15
N ASP A 696 22.26 24.21 8.44
CA ASP A 696 21.26 24.75 7.51
C ASP A 696 21.59 26.15 6.94
N GLN A 697 22.59 26.86 7.49
CA GLN A 697 23.04 28.16 6.95
C GLN A 697 23.90 28.05 5.69
N ARG A 698 24.34 26.84 5.27
CA ARG A 698 25.21 26.67 4.09
C ARG A 698 24.73 25.67 3.03
N ALA A 699 23.65 24.93 3.25
CA ALA A 699 23.25 23.88 2.33
C ALA A 699 21.81 24.02 1.81
N SER A 700 21.67 24.40 0.54
CA SER A 700 20.40 24.32 -0.17
C SER A 700 20.13 22.86 -0.57
N TYR A 701 19.37 22.12 0.23
CA TYR A 701 18.94 20.75 -0.12
C TYR A 701 17.56 20.72 -0.75
N ALA A 702 17.51 20.50 -2.06
CA ALA A 702 16.27 20.44 -2.82
C ALA A 702 15.54 19.08 -2.77
N ASN A 703 16.07 17.99 -2.22
CA ASN A 703 15.45 16.65 -2.39
C ASN A 703 15.49 15.68 -1.17
N ALA A 704 15.47 16.17 0.08
CA ALA A 704 15.25 15.30 1.26
C ALA A 704 13.79 15.39 1.73
N THR A 705 13.17 14.28 2.12
CA THR A 705 11.86 14.29 2.81
C THR A 705 11.99 15.12 4.08
N PHE A 706 11.31 16.27 4.12
CA PHE A 706 11.53 17.30 5.13
C PHE A 706 10.67 17.05 6.37
N TYR A 707 11.30 17.00 7.55
CA TYR A 707 10.63 16.99 8.85
C TYR A 707 10.52 18.44 9.36
N GLY A 708 9.31 18.85 9.73
CA GLY A 708 9.09 20.21 10.22
C GLY A 708 7.62 20.51 10.51
N GLN A 709 7.41 21.46 11.42
CA GLN A 709 6.08 21.98 11.75
C GLN A 709 5.73 23.17 10.85
N PHE A 710 4.46 23.24 10.47
CA PHE A 710 3.90 24.42 9.84
C PHE A 710 3.86 25.59 10.85
N LEU A 711 3.72 26.82 10.35
CA LEU A 711 3.51 27.98 11.23
C LEU A 711 2.20 27.80 12.02
N SER A 712 2.11 28.38 13.23
CA SER A 712 0.94 28.26 14.10
C SER A 712 -0.38 28.76 13.49
N ASN A 713 -0.31 29.51 12.37
CA ASN A 713 -1.44 30.01 11.61
C ASN A 713 -1.69 29.26 10.29
N PHE A 714 -1.07 28.09 10.08
CA PHE A 714 -1.29 27.27 8.90
C PHE A 714 -2.52 26.37 9.08
N SER A 715 -3.46 26.42 8.14
CA SER A 715 -4.73 25.69 8.21
C SER A 715 -4.60 24.29 7.59
N ILE A 716 -4.61 23.24 8.41
CA ILE A 716 -4.70 21.85 7.94
C ILE A 716 -6.13 21.36 8.12
N GLY A 717 -6.74 20.84 7.06
CA GLY A 717 -8.12 20.38 7.08
C GLY A 717 -8.39 19.21 6.14
N VAL A 718 -9.66 18.80 6.11
CA VAL A 718 -10.19 17.78 5.19
C VAL A 718 -11.47 18.36 4.58
N SER A 719 -11.70 18.17 3.28
CA SER A 719 -12.91 18.65 2.60
C SER A 719 -13.91 17.53 2.36
N ALA A 720 -15.19 17.91 2.35
CA ALA A 720 -16.31 17.04 2.02
C ALA A 720 -17.30 17.80 1.13
N SER A 721 -17.86 17.11 0.14
CA SER A 721 -18.97 17.60 -0.68
C SER A 721 -20.30 17.29 0.04
N GLY A 722 -20.87 18.30 0.69
CA GLY A 722 -22.17 18.26 1.38
C GLY A 722 -22.05 18.15 2.91
N MET A 723 -22.40 19.24 3.61
CA MET A 723 -22.62 19.24 5.06
C MET A 723 -24.06 19.64 5.38
N ASP A 724 -24.62 19.02 6.42
CA ASP A 724 -25.97 19.25 6.91
C ASP A 724 -26.08 20.58 7.68
N THR A 725 -27.18 21.32 7.52
CA THR A 725 -27.39 22.62 8.18
C THR A 725 -28.22 22.46 9.45
N TYR A 726 -27.62 22.71 10.62
CA TYR A 726 -28.37 22.84 11.88
C TYR A 726 -28.66 24.33 12.18
N GLY A 727 -29.93 24.70 12.31
CA GLY A 727 -30.34 26.01 12.85
C GLY A 727 -30.24 27.22 11.92
N GLY A 728 -30.26 27.03 10.59
CA GLY A 728 -30.38 28.15 9.63
C GLY A 728 -29.15 29.07 9.53
N ARG A 729 -27.98 28.66 10.02
CA ARG A 729 -26.70 29.33 9.74
C ARG A 729 -25.72 28.34 9.13
N THR A 730 -25.24 28.67 7.95
CA THR A 730 -24.10 27.99 7.31
C THR A 730 -22.84 28.34 8.11
N VAL A 731 -22.34 27.40 8.92
CA VAL A 731 -21.03 27.58 9.56
C VAL A 731 -19.97 27.00 8.63
N SER A 732 -19.33 27.88 7.87
CA SER A 732 -18.08 27.56 7.19
C SER A 732 -16.98 27.42 8.25
N VAL A 733 -16.08 26.44 8.08
CA VAL A 733 -14.92 26.19 8.95
C VAL A 733 -14.04 27.45 9.11
N TRP A 734 -14.17 28.44 8.21
CA TRP A 734 -13.43 29.70 8.23
C TRP A 734 -13.82 30.68 9.34
N ASP A 735 -15.08 30.70 9.79
CA ASP A 735 -15.52 31.67 10.81
C ASP A 735 -14.95 31.39 12.21
N LYS A 736 -14.56 30.14 12.49
CA LYS A 736 -13.96 29.76 13.78
C LYS A 736 -12.44 29.98 13.86
N ILE A 737 -11.77 30.12 12.71
CA ILE A 737 -10.30 30.29 12.65
C ILE A 737 -9.91 31.78 12.72
N MET A 738 -10.82 32.70 12.39
CA MET A 738 -10.53 34.14 12.29
C MET A 738 -10.83 34.95 13.57
N SER A 739 -11.51 34.40 14.58
CA SER A 739 -11.79 35.13 15.83
C SER A 739 -10.62 35.02 16.83
N LYS A 740 -9.79 36.06 16.85
CA LYS A 740 -8.74 36.28 17.86
C LYS A 740 -9.33 36.44 19.27
N SER A 741 -9.49 35.34 20.02
CA SER A 741 -9.62 35.40 21.48
C SER A 741 -9.24 34.05 22.12
N ILE A 742 -7.95 33.73 22.13
CA ILE A 742 -7.42 32.72 23.05
C ILE A 742 -7.04 33.46 24.32
N GLY A 743 -7.90 33.36 25.34
CA GLY A 743 -7.66 33.90 26.67
C GLY A 743 -8.40 33.08 27.71
N ASN A 744 -7.64 32.29 28.47
CA ASN A 744 -7.97 31.67 29.76
C ASN A 744 -9.21 30.77 29.85
N VAL A 745 -8.97 29.47 29.99
CA VAL A 745 -9.81 28.63 30.87
C VAL A 745 -8.90 27.95 31.88
N ARG A 746 -9.03 28.39 33.14
CA ARG A 746 -8.47 27.77 34.33
C ARG A 746 -9.16 26.43 34.59
N SER A 747 -8.38 25.51 35.14
CA SER A 747 -8.79 24.28 35.81
C SER A 747 -9.63 24.60 37.05
N ASP A 748 -10.91 24.22 37.08
CA ASP A 748 -11.65 24.01 38.33
C ASP A 748 -12.53 22.75 38.18
N VAL A 749 -12.32 21.82 39.10
CA VAL A 749 -12.96 20.50 39.20
C VAL A 749 -14.38 20.67 39.74
N ILE A 750 -15.37 20.01 39.11
CA ILE A 750 -16.77 19.99 39.55
C ILE A 750 -16.91 19.04 40.76
N ASP A 751 -17.46 19.53 41.87
CA ASP A 751 -17.83 18.76 43.07
C ASP A 751 -19.20 18.06 42.87
N PRO A 752 -19.24 16.72 42.74
CA PRO A 752 -20.46 15.97 42.42
C PRO A 752 -21.51 15.95 43.54
N LEU A 753 -21.13 16.25 44.80
CA LEU A 753 -22.05 16.19 45.94
C LEU A 753 -23.09 17.32 45.92
N ASN A 754 -22.73 18.47 45.33
CA ASN A 754 -23.59 19.64 45.32
C ASN A 754 -24.69 19.58 44.24
N GLU A 755 -24.45 18.87 43.13
CA GLU A 755 -25.45 18.67 42.07
C GLU A 755 -26.46 17.58 42.46
N PHE A 756 -26.03 16.49 43.11
CA PHE A 756 -26.95 15.45 43.60
C PHE A 756 -27.92 15.97 44.68
N GLY A 757 -27.46 16.89 45.53
CA GLY A 757 -28.32 17.55 46.53
C GLY A 757 -29.45 18.39 45.91
N LYS A 758 -29.20 19.00 44.75
CA LYS A 758 -30.18 19.83 44.02
C LYS A 758 -31.24 18.97 43.32
N ASP A 759 -30.84 17.84 42.75
CA ASP A 759 -31.76 16.90 42.08
C ASP A 759 -32.69 16.18 43.07
N VAL A 760 -32.21 15.86 44.28
CA VAL A 760 -33.05 15.30 45.35
C VAL A 760 -34.05 16.33 45.88
N ALA A 761 -33.67 17.61 45.96
CA ALA A 761 -34.57 18.69 46.34
C ALA A 761 -35.67 18.93 45.28
N LEU A 762 -35.31 18.85 43.99
CA LEU A 762 -36.24 18.95 42.87
C LEU A 762 -37.26 17.80 42.86
N MET A 763 -36.81 16.57 43.13
CA MET A 763 -37.67 15.38 43.20
C MET A 763 -38.61 15.39 44.41
N LYS A 764 -38.19 15.92 45.57
CA LYS A 764 -39.08 16.13 46.72
C LYS A 764 -40.15 17.18 46.44
N SER A 765 -39.82 18.23 45.70
CA SER A 765 -40.76 19.30 45.33
C SER A 765 -41.90 18.81 44.42
N LEU A 766 -41.64 17.75 43.64
CA LEU A 766 -42.61 17.09 42.77
C LEU A 766 -43.60 16.18 43.52
N LYS A 767 -43.33 15.84 44.80
CA LYS A 767 -44.25 15.09 45.68
C LYS A 767 -45.42 15.98 46.14
N THR A 768 -45.24 17.30 46.20
CA THR A 768 -46.26 18.28 46.61
C THR A 768 -47.13 18.83 45.47
N SER A 769 -46.81 18.56 44.21
CA SER A 769 -47.54 19.07 43.04
C SER A 769 -48.59 18.11 42.45
N GLY A 770 -49.05 17.12 43.22
CA GLY A 770 -50.39 16.52 43.07
C GLY A 770 -50.67 15.66 41.83
N GLY A 771 -49.66 15.01 41.23
CA GLY A 771 -49.83 14.31 39.95
C GLY A 771 -49.86 12.78 39.95
N TRP A 772 -49.55 12.07 41.05
CA TRP A 772 -49.42 10.60 41.03
C TRP A 772 -49.88 9.94 42.34
N GLN A 773 -50.77 8.95 42.22
CA GLN A 773 -51.60 8.39 43.29
C GLN A 773 -51.02 7.13 44.00
N ASN A 774 -49.69 6.94 44.03
CA ASN A 774 -49.11 5.83 44.81
C ASN A 774 -47.80 6.24 45.49
N SER A 775 -47.88 6.58 46.78
CA SER A 775 -46.78 7.17 47.56
C SER A 775 -45.73 6.16 48.05
N SER A 776 -46.02 4.85 48.06
CA SER A 776 -45.07 3.83 48.55
C SER A 776 -43.95 3.52 47.56
N MET A 777 -44.20 3.66 46.25
CA MET A 777 -43.24 3.32 45.20
C MET A 777 -42.08 4.33 45.11
N ILE A 778 -42.31 5.59 45.52
CA ILE A 778 -41.27 6.64 45.54
C ILE A 778 -40.30 6.42 46.70
N ASP A 779 -40.79 5.97 47.85
CA ASP A 779 -39.95 5.76 49.03
C ASP A 779 -39.10 4.47 48.88
N GLU A 780 -39.62 3.44 48.20
CA GLU A 780 -38.83 2.28 47.75
C GLU A 780 -37.81 2.65 46.66
N PHE A 781 -38.17 3.50 45.70
CA PHE A 781 -37.26 3.94 44.63
C PHE A 781 -36.11 4.81 45.17
N LEU A 782 -36.34 5.64 46.18
CA LEU A 782 -35.31 6.43 46.85
C LEU A 782 -34.38 5.56 47.71
N ALA A 783 -34.92 4.52 48.38
CA ALA A 783 -34.12 3.54 49.10
C ALA A 783 -33.26 2.70 48.15
N LEU A 784 -33.81 2.26 47.01
CA LEU A 784 -33.11 1.52 45.96
C LEU A 784 -32.06 2.38 45.26
N ALA A 785 -32.34 3.66 45.00
CA ALA A 785 -31.40 4.59 44.38
C ALA A 785 -30.19 4.86 45.28
N LYS A 786 -30.40 4.98 46.59
CA LYS A 786 -29.32 5.12 47.57
C LYS A 786 -28.45 3.84 47.65
N LEU A 787 -29.08 2.67 47.65
CA LEU A 787 -28.40 1.37 47.65
C LEU A 787 -27.63 1.10 46.34
N CYS A 788 -28.19 1.50 45.19
CA CYS A 788 -27.56 1.39 43.88
C CYS A 788 -26.38 2.34 43.72
N PHE A 789 -26.45 3.55 44.30
CA PHE A 789 -25.34 4.51 44.28
C PHE A 789 -24.17 4.06 45.16
N GLU A 790 -24.45 3.38 46.27
CA GLU A 790 -23.43 2.81 47.16
C GLU A 790 -22.79 1.52 46.60
N LYS A 791 -23.45 0.76 45.72
CA LYS A 791 -22.93 -0.53 45.21
C LYS A 791 -22.53 -0.58 43.73
N PHE A 792 -23.08 0.24 42.84
CA PHE A 792 -22.84 0.13 41.39
C PHE A 792 -22.85 1.51 40.70
N GLY A 793 -21.73 2.22 40.80
CA GLY A 793 -21.51 3.46 40.05
C GLY A 793 -20.92 3.23 38.67
N ASP A 794 -21.75 2.86 37.69
CA ASP A 794 -21.66 3.36 36.29
C ASP A 794 -22.98 3.05 35.55
N LYS A 795 -23.71 4.10 35.12
CA LYS A 795 -25.02 3.99 34.45
C LYS A 795 -25.07 4.93 33.24
N ARG A 796 -24.52 4.51 32.11
CA ARG A 796 -24.69 5.20 30.82
C ARG A 796 -25.53 4.43 29.78
N GLU A 797 -25.58 3.10 29.82
CA GLU A 797 -26.15 2.35 28.67
C GLU A 797 -27.70 2.22 28.62
N ILE A 798 -28.40 2.31 29.75
CA ILE A 798 -29.85 2.04 29.77
C ILE A 798 -30.67 3.30 29.45
N THR A 799 -30.18 4.48 29.82
CA THR A 799 -30.90 5.75 29.59
C THR A 799 -30.80 6.24 28.15
N ASP A 800 -29.69 5.95 27.46
CA ASP A 800 -29.48 6.33 26.07
C ASP A 800 -30.30 5.48 25.10
N SER A 801 -30.47 4.19 25.39
CA SER A 801 -31.27 3.27 24.56
C SER A 801 -32.76 3.64 24.53
N CYS A 802 -33.32 4.09 25.66
CA CYS A 802 -34.71 4.56 25.73
C CYS A 802 -34.89 5.96 25.11
N LYS A 803 -33.88 6.83 25.18
CA LYS A 803 -33.89 8.15 24.51
C LYS A 803 -33.84 8.02 22.98
N ILE A 804 -32.95 7.18 22.45
CA ILE A 804 -32.81 6.93 21.01
C ILE A 804 -34.10 6.33 20.43
N ALA A 805 -34.77 5.41 21.14
CA ALA A 805 -36.04 4.85 20.71
C ALA A 805 -37.18 5.88 20.70
N ALA A 806 -37.23 6.78 21.67
CA ALA A 806 -38.22 7.86 21.74
C ALA A 806 -37.95 8.96 20.69
N GLU A 807 -36.70 9.29 20.43
CA GLU A 807 -36.28 10.25 19.39
C GLU A 807 -36.54 9.71 17.97
N THR A 808 -36.31 8.43 17.73
CA THR A 808 -36.55 7.81 16.40
C THR A 808 -38.05 7.77 16.06
N ALA A 809 -38.91 7.50 17.05
CA ALA A 809 -40.37 7.56 16.86
C ALA A 809 -40.88 9.01 16.65
N LYS A 810 -40.25 9.99 17.32
CA LYS A 810 -40.53 11.43 17.12
C LYS A 810 -40.09 11.91 15.73
N ASN A 811 -38.92 11.46 15.28
CA ASN A 811 -38.36 11.80 13.97
C ASN A 811 -39.20 11.19 12.83
N GLN A 812 -39.74 9.98 12.98
CA GLN A 812 -40.68 9.42 11.99
C GLN A 812 -41.98 10.23 11.84
N LEU A 813 -42.53 10.78 12.93
CA LEU A 813 -43.72 11.64 12.89
C LEU A 813 -43.41 13.01 12.26
N GLN A 814 -42.17 13.50 12.42
CA GLN A 814 -41.67 14.74 11.86
C GLN A 814 -41.40 14.62 10.35
N SER A 815 -40.74 13.54 9.90
CA SER A 815 -40.45 13.26 8.49
C SER A 815 -41.73 13.01 7.67
N TYR A 816 -42.78 12.45 8.27
CA TYR A 816 -44.10 12.30 7.63
C TYR A 816 -44.80 13.65 7.38
N LYS A 817 -44.51 14.68 8.18
CA LYS A 817 -45.02 16.05 8.00
C LYS A 817 -44.19 16.86 7.00
N GLU A 818 -42.88 16.66 6.98
CA GLU A 818 -41.92 17.37 6.11
C GLU A 818 -41.97 16.88 4.65
N ALA A 819 -42.33 15.62 4.41
CA ALA A 819 -42.53 15.08 3.06
C ALA A 819 -43.68 15.72 2.26
N LYS A 820 -44.49 16.61 2.88
CA LYS A 820 -45.64 17.26 2.24
C LYS A 820 -45.39 18.70 1.78
N SER A 821 -44.25 19.34 2.12
CA SER A 821 -44.14 20.81 2.00
C SER A 821 -43.13 21.41 1.02
N ASP A 822 -42.12 20.72 0.50
CA ASP A 822 -41.03 21.46 -0.19
C ASP A 822 -40.62 20.92 -1.58
N HIS A 823 -41.37 21.32 -2.63
CA HIS A 823 -40.93 21.35 -4.03
C HIS A 823 -41.85 22.24 -4.91
N ARG A 824 -41.66 23.58 -4.94
CA ARG A 824 -42.21 24.45 -6.03
C ARG A 824 -41.30 25.66 -6.34
N ARG A 825 -40.75 25.73 -7.56
CA ARG A 825 -40.23 26.97 -8.19
C ARG A 825 -41.23 27.41 -9.29
N TYR A 826 -41.61 28.69 -9.33
CA TYR A 826 -42.65 29.24 -10.24
C TYR A 826 -42.08 29.74 -11.59
N ARG A 827 -42.85 29.61 -12.68
CA ARG A 827 -42.59 30.17 -14.04
C ARG A 827 -43.74 31.11 -14.45
N GLU A 828 -43.46 32.25 -15.09
CA GLU A 828 -44.45 33.25 -15.53
C GLU A 828 -44.45 33.45 -17.07
N PHE A 829 -45.63 33.67 -17.67
CA PHE A 829 -45.85 33.82 -19.13
C PHE A 829 -46.87 34.93 -19.43
N ALA A 830 -46.84 35.56 -20.61
CA ALA A 830 -47.77 36.64 -20.99
C ALA A 830 -48.82 36.19 -22.01
N LYS A 831 -49.97 36.88 -22.05
CA LYS A 831 -51.00 36.68 -23.09
C LYS A 831 -50.39 36.99 -24.45
N GLY A 832 -50.41 36.01 -25.37
CA GLY A 832 -49.86 36.12 -26.71
C GLY A 832 -48.58 35.31 -26.96
N ASP A 833 -47.90 34.81 -25.91
CA ASP A 833 -46.70 33.99 -26.05
C ASP A 833 -47.00 32.64 -26.74
N LYS A 834 -46.12 32.21 -27.65
CA LYS A 834 -46.12 30.86 -28.23
C LYS A 834 -45.38 29.91 -27.28
N VAL A 835 -46.07 28.88 -26.79
CA VAL A 835 -45.54 27.88 -25.87
C VAL A 835 -45.85 26.47 -26.35
N LEU A 836 -44.99 25.52 -26.00
CA LEU A 836 -45.26 24.10 -26.03
C LEU A 836 -45.92 23.68 -24.72
N ILE A 837 -46.94 22.83 -24.81
CA ILE A 837 -47.65 22.26 -23.66
C ILE A 837 -47.32 20.78 -23.59
N LEU A 838 -46.93 20.30 -22.41
CA LEU A 838 -46.65 18.89 -22.16
C LEU A 838 -47.98 18.13 -22.03
N LEU A 839 -48.35 17.37 -23.06
CA LEU A 839 -49.61 16.64 -23.15
C LEU A 839 -49.36 15.13 -23.36
N PRO A 840 -50.28 14.25 -22.91
CA PRO A 840 -50.20 12.81 -23.15
C PRO A 840 -50.20 12.49 -24.63
N GLN A 841 -49.37 11.53 -25.04
CA GLN A 841 -49.34 11.00 -26.39
C GLN A 841 -50.44 9.93 -26.52
N ASP A 842 -51.33 10.12 -27.50
CA ASP A 842 -52.40 9.17 -27.85
C ASP A 842 -53.26 8.69 -26.65
N GLY A 843 -53.53 9.61 -25.72
CA GLY A 843 -54.35 9.34 -24.53
C GLY A 843 -53.65 8.56 -23.41
N ASN A 844 -52.36 8.24 -23.58
CA ASN A 844 -51.58 7.51 -22.58
C ASN A 844 -50.80 8.46 -21.67
N ASN A 845 -51.24 8.58 -20.42
CA ASN A 845 -50.65 9.49 -19.42
C ASN A 845 -49.20 9.15 -19.02
N LEU A 846 -48.69 7.97 -19.41
CA LEU A 846 -47.31 7.55 -19.15
C LEU A 846 -46.31 8.11 -20.18
N PHE A 847 -46.78 8.53 -21.36
CA PHE A 847 -45.93 9.05 -22.43
C PHE A 847 -46.30 10.50 -22.71
N MET A 848 -45.67 11.42 -21.97
CA MET A 848 -45.91 12.85 -22.10
C MET A 848 -44.96 13.47 -23.13
N LYS A 849 -45.48 14.23 -24.09
CA LYS A 849 -44.67 14.94 -25.09
C LYS A 849 -45.05 16.41 -25.17
N TYR A 850 -44.06 17.27 -25.34
CA TYR A 850 -44.30 18.69 -25.60
C TYR A 850 -44.91 18.86 -26.99
N GLN A 851 -46.13 19.36 -27.05
CA GLN A 851 -46.89 19.61 -28.26
C GLN A 851 -47.08 21.12 -28.44
N GLY A 852 -47.11 21.59 -29.68
CA GLY A 852 -47.32 23.01 -30.01
C GLY A 852 -46.64 23.41 -31.32
N PRO A 853 -46.59 24.71 -31.64
CA PRO A 853 -46.85 25.84 -30.73
C PRO A 853 -48.33 26.12 -30.46
N TYR A 854 -48.66 26.43 -29.20
CA TYR A 854 -49.96 26.96 -28.77
C TYR A 854 -49.82 28.39 -28.24
N LYS A 855 -50.84 29.22 -28.44
CA LYS A 855 -50.84 30.63 -28.04
C LYS A 855 -51.62 30.83 -26.74
N ILE A 856 -51.09 31.60 -25.80
CA ILE A 856 -51.78 31.92 -24.54
C ILE A 856 -52.88 32.96 -24.77
N ASP A 857 -54.13 32.63 -24.43
CA ASP A 857 -55.30 33.48 -24.65
C ASP A 857 -55.65 34.36 -23.43
N GLY A 858 -55.22 33.99 -22.22
CA GLY A 858 -55.42 34.75 -21.00
C GLY A 858 -54.72 34.14 -19.77
N VAL A 859 -54.52 34.94 -18.72
CA VAL A 859 -53.91 34.51 -17.45
C VAL A 859 -55.01 34.32 -16.40
N ALA A 860 -55.01 33.17 -15.71
CA ALA A 860 -55.93 32.83 -14.63
C ALA A 860 -55.19 32.80 -13.27
N GLN A 861 -55.94 32.76 -12.16
CA GLN A 861 -55.37 32.72 -10.80
C GLN A 861 -54.55 31.44 -10.54
N ASN A 862 -53.53 31.54 -9.67
CA ASN A 862 -52.62 30.45 -9.27
C ASN A 862 -51.75 29.87 -10.40
N ASN A 863 -51.07 30.72 -11.17
CA ASN A 863 -50.13 30.33 -12.25
C ASN A 863 -50.74 29.40 -13.32
N ASN A 864 -52.01 29.63 -13.62
CA ASN A 864 -52.76 28.89 -14.62
C ASN A 864 -52.99 29.78 -15.85
N TYR A 865 -52.86 29.21 -17.04
CA TYR A 865 -52.97 29.92 -18.31
C TYR A 865 -54.04 29.28 -19.19
N ILE A 866 -54.83 30.13 -19.85
CA ILE A 866 -56.00 29.72 -20.64
C ILE A 866 -55.59 29.59 -22.11
N PHE A 867 -55.97 28.46 -22.71
CA PHE A 867 -55.73 28.13 -24.11
C PHE A 867 -57.03 27.65 -24.78
N THR A 868 -57.27 28.11 -25.99
CA THR A 868 -58.38 27.65 -26.84
C THR A 868 -57.90 26.51 -27.72
N MET A 869 -58.38 25.31 -27.44
CA MET A 869 -58.03 24.08 -28.17
C MET A 869 -59.23 23.59 -29.00
N ARG A 870 -59.01 22.65 -29.93
CA ARG A 870 -60.07 22.05 -30.79
C ARG A 870 -61.28 21.51 -30.00
N ASN A 871 -61.12 21.20 -28.71
CA ASN A 871 -62.12 20.56 -27.86
C ASN A 871 -62.64 21.49 -26.74
N GLY A 872 -62.51 22.81 -26.91
CA GLY A 872 -62.96 23.84 -25.96
C GLY A 872 -61.81 24.56 -25.23
N LYS A 873 -62.16 25.52 -24.38
CA LYS A 873 -61.18 26.25 -23.55
C LYS A 873 -60.64 25.35 -22.45
N ARG A 874 -59.31 25.29 -22.33
CA ARG A 874 -58.60 24.50 -21.34
C ARG A 874 -57.63 25.39 -20.58
N THR A 875 -57.40 25.04 -19.32
CA THR A 875 -56.52 25.79 -18.42
C THR A 875 -55.37 24.88 -17.98
N TYR A 876 -54.14 25.35 -18.12
CA TYR A 876 -52.93 24.58 -17.81
C TYR A 876 -51.98 25.37 -16.90
N HIS A 877 -51.39 24.67 -15.93
CA HIS A 877 -50.48 25.27 -14.95
C HIS A 877 -49.09 25.51 -15.55
N ALA A 878 -48.39 26.55 -15.09
CA ALA A 878 -47.08 26.99 -15.60
C ALA A 878 -46.01 25.89 -15.75
N ASN A 879 -46.07 24.86 -14.90
CA ASN A 879 -45.06 23.79 -14.83
C ASN A 879 -45.05 22.87 -16.06
N ILE A 880 -46.15 22.79 -16.80
CA ILE A 880 -46.27 21.97 -18.02
C ILE A 880 -46.11 22.79 -19.31
N LEU A 881 -45.69 24.04 -19.20
CA LEU A 881 -45.48 24.96 -20.32
C LEU A 881 -43.98 25.20 -20.58
N LYS A 882 -43.61 25.39 -21.85
CA LYS A 882 -42.24 25.74 -22.30
C LYS A 882 -42.30 26.73 -23.47
N LYS A 883 -41.47 27.79 -23.49
CA LYS A 883 -41.46 28.78 -24.58
C LYS A 883 -41.03 28.16 -25.93
N TYR A 884 -41.63 28.58 -27.05
CA TYR A 884 -41.37 28.04 -28.39
C TYR A 884 -40.64 29.05 -29.30
N GLU A 885 -39.64 28.58 -30.05
CA GLU A 885 -38.82 29.34 -31.01
C GLU A 885 -38.74 28.59 -32.35
N GLU A 886 -38.99 29.27 -33.48
CA GLU A 886 -39.02 28.69 -34.85
C GLU A 886 -37.61 28.62 -35.48
N ARG A 887 -37.29 27.55 -36.24
CA ARG A 887 -36.02 27.37 -37.00
C ARG A 887 -36.27 26.84 -38.41
N GLU A 888 -35.50 27.30 -39.41
CA GLU A 888 -35.59 26.87 -40.81
C GLU A 888 -34.77 25.59 -41.15
N PRO A 889 -35.15 24.78 -42.16
CA PRO A 889 -34.55 23.46 -42.42
C PRO A 889 -33.47 23.42 -43.53
N SER A 890 -32.57 22.43 -43.46
CA SER A 890 -31.52 22.12 -44.48
C SER A 890 -31.69 20.68 -45.04
N PRO A 891 -31.21 20.38 -46.28
CA PRO A 891 -31.62 19.20 -47.07
C PRO A 891 -30.77 17.92 -46.85
N PRO A 892 -31.20 16.74 -47.36
CA PRO A 892 -30.65 15.42 -47.00
C PRO A 892 -29.61 14.87 -48.00
N LEU A 893 -28.74 13.96 -47.55
CA LEU A 893 -27.78 13.22 -48.37
C LEU A 893 -28.02 11.69 -48.36
N GLN A 894 -27.83 11.07 -49.53
CA GLN A 894 -28.03 9.66 -49.89
C GLN A 894 -26.74 8.79 -49.75
N PRO A 895 -26.84 7.44 -49.86
CA PRO A 895 -25.77 6.48 -49.52
C PRO A 895 -25.00 5.91 -50.74
N VAL A 896 -23.79 5.35 -50.52
CA VAL A 896 -23.01 4.53 -51.47
C VAL A 896 -22.40 3.30 -50.77
N VAL A 897 -22.33 2.18 -51.51
CA VAL A 897 -22.05 0.77 -51.14
C VAL A 897 -20.79 0.25 -51.86
N GLU A 898 -20.04 -0.70 -51.26
CA GLU A 898 -19.51 -2.01 -51.81
C GLU A 898 -18.31 -2.57 -50.97
N ASN A 899 -18.43 -3.76 -50.34
CA ASN A 899 -18.00 -5.15 -50.72
C ASN A 899 -16.49 -5.44 -50.52
N ALA A 900 -15.95 -6.60 -50.08
CA ALA A 900 -16.37 -8.01 -49.89
C ALA A 900 -15.54 -8.65 -48.72
N CYS A 901 -15.85 -9.81 -48.12
CA CYS A 901 -15.61 -11.17 -48.65
C CYS A 901 -16.24 -12.27 -47.78
N THR A 902 -16.48 -13.41 -48.42
CA THR A 902 -17.25 -14.60 -48.04
C THR A 902 -16.42 -15.70 -47.34
N GLY A 903 -17.11 -16.59 -46.61
CA GLY A 903 -16.56 -17.87 -46.14
C GLY A 903 -17.66 -18.81 -45.63
N PHE A 904 -17.97 -19.85 -46.41
CA PHE A 904 -18.91 -20.94 -46.10
C PHE A 904 -18.31 -21.98 -45.14
N VAL A 905 -19.12 -22.54 -44.22
CA VAL A 905 -18.88 -23.89 -43.64
C VAL A 905 -20.21 -24.66 -43.53
N ARG A 906 -20.14 -25.95 -43.89
CA ARG A 906 -21.21 -26.94 -44.10
C ARG A 906 -21.89 -27.42 -42.82
N HIS A 907 -23.18 -27.75 -42.96
CA HIS A 907 -23.95 -28.61 -42.06
C HIS A 907 -23.34 -30.03 -41.94
N LYS A 908 -23.34 -30.59 -40.73
CA LYS A 908 -23.29 -32.02 -40.47
C LYS A 908 -24.49 -32.39 -39.58
N GLU A 909 -25.32 -33.27 -40.09
CA GLU A 909 -26.36 -34.00 -39.33
C GLU A 909 -25.67 -35.00 -38.38
N TYR A 910 -26.18 -35.11 -37.15
CA TYR A 910 -25.86 -36.20 -36.22
C TYR A 910 -27.14 -36.65 -35.51
N GLU A 911 -27.29 -37.97 -35.47
CA GLU A 911 -28.43 -38.78 -35.05
C GLU A 911 -28.83 -38.58 -33.57
N GLU A 912 -30.12 -38.81 -33.30
CA GLU A 912 -30.71 -38.89 -31.95
C GLU A 912 -30.05 -40.01 -31.13
N ILE A 913 -29.31 -39.63 -30.09
CA ILE A 913 -28.88 -40.56 -29.04
C ILE A 913 -29.80 -40.35 -27.85
N GLY A 914 -30.69 -41.32 -27.61
CA GLY A 914 -31.52 -41.39 -26.41
C GLY A 914 -30.63 -41.50 -25.16
N ILE A 915 -30.70 -40.49 -24.30
CA ILE A 915 -29.96 -40.48 -23.03
C ILE A 915 -30.75 -41.32 -22.03
N ILE A 916 -30.15 -42.43 -21.60
CA ILE A 916 -30.57 -43.20 -20.43
C ILE A 916 -30.23 -42.34 -19.20
N MET A 917 -31.26 -41.90 -18.49
CA MET A 917 -31.15 -41.11 -17.25
C MET A 917 -30.49 -41.97 -16.16
N LEU A 918 -29.21 -41.74 -15.88
CA LEU A 918 -28.53 -42.29 -14.72
C LEU A 918 -28.83 -41.40 -13.51
N GLU A 919 -29.48 -41.95 -12.48
CA GLU A 919 -29.84 -41.20 -11.27
C GLU A 919 -28.57 -40.70 -10.54
N PRO A 920 -28.43 -39.38 -10.29
CA PRO A 920 -27.29 -38.83 -9.58
C PRO A 920 -27.24 -39.30 -8.12
N LYS A 921 -26.05 -39.70 -7.64
CA LYS A 921 -25.83 -40.19 -6.26
C LYS A 921 -25.84 -39.04 -5.24
N ARG A 922 -26.82 -39.06 -4.32
CA ARG A 922 -27.01 -38.12 -3.20
C ARG A 922 -25.83 -38.14 -2.20
N LYS A 923 -25.38 -36.97 -1.73
CA LYS A 923 -24.27 -36.83 -0.75
C LYS A 923 -24.68 -36.25 0.61
N GLU A 924 -25.77 -35.48 0.71
CA GLU A 924 -26.24 -34.89 1.99
C GLU A 924 -27.39 -35.72 2.63
N TYR A 925 -27.30 -35.95 3.95
CA TYR A 925 -28.27 -36.71 4.75
C TYR A 925 -28.78 -35.91 5.97
N PRO A 926 -29.95 -36.25 6.54
CA PRO A 926 -30.55 -35.49 7.67
C PRO A 926 -29.68 -35.37 8.92
N LYS A 927 -28.75 -36.30 9.12
CA LYS A 927 -27.76 -36.27 10.22
C LYS A 927 -26.77 -35.11 10.11
N ASP A 928 -26.62 -34.53 8.91
CA ASP A 928 -25.65 -33.47 8.62
C ASP A 928 -26.21 -32.07 8.94
N VAL A 929 -27.47 -31.97 9.37
CA VAL A 929 -28.13 -30.72 9.77
C VAL A 929 -27.70 -30.30 11.19
N THR A 930 -27.10 -29.12 11.31
CA THR A 930 -26.63 -28.57 12.59
C THR A 930 -27.79 -28.05 13.45
N ILE A 931 -27.90 -28.53 14.70
CA ILE A 931 -28.93 -28.10 15.66
C ILE A 931 -28.26 -27.37 16.83
N SER A 932 -28.79 -26.20 17.21
CA SER A 932 -28.22 -25.30 18.23
C SER A 932 -28.16 -25.94 19.63
N GLU A 933 -27.03 -25.78 20.31
CA GLU A 933 -26.78 -26.23 21.69
C GLU A 933 -27.58 -25.44 22.75
N LYS A 934 -28.16 -24.30 22.35
CA LYS A 934 -28.99 -23.46 23.23
C LYS A 934 -30.41 -23.98 23.40
N LEU A 935 -30.81 -24.99 22.61
CA LEU A 935 -32.10 -25.66 22.77
C LEU A 935 -32.06 -26.57 23.99
N THR A 936 -33.16 -26.61 24.75
CA THR A 936 -33.26 -27.55 25.86
C THR A 936 -33.18 -28.99 25.34
N PRO A 937 -32.75 -29.96 26.17
CA PRO A 937 -32.62 -31.36 25.75
C PRO A 937 -33.90 -31.93 25.11
N GLN A 938 -35.07 -31.49 25.59
CA GLN A 938 -36.37 -31.88 25.05
C GLN A 938 -36.62 -31.30 23.65
N GLN A 939 -36.34 -30.02 23.43
CA GLN A 939 -36.48 -29.35 22.13
C GLN A 939 -35.50 -29.91 21.09
N ASN A 940 -34.29 -30.28 21.51
CA ASN A 940 -33.30 -30.90 20.63
C ASN A 940 -33.79 -32.28 20.15
N LYS A 941 -34.43 -33.05 21.02
CA LYS A 941 -35.01 -34.36 20.68
C LYS A 941 -36.15 -34.23 19.66
N GLU A 942 -37.08 -33.32 19.89
CA GLU A 942 -38.21 -33.05 18.98
C GLU A 942 -37.73 -32.58 17.58
N ALA A 943 -36.70 -31.74 17.51
CA ALA A 943 -36.12 -31.29 16.25
C ALA A 943 -35.48 -32.45 15.45
N ARG A 944 -34.86 -33.43 16.13
CA ARG A 944 -34.23 -34.59 15.48
C ARG A 944 -35.26 -35.60 14.96
N GLU A 945 -36.37 -35.80 15.67
CA GLU A 945 -37.48 -36.65 15.20
C GLU A 945 -38.15 -36.07 13.95
N LEU A 946 -38.28 -34.73 13.87
CA LEU A 946 -38.81 -34.05 12.70
C LEU A 946 -37.92 -34.22 11.45
N LEU A 947 -36.59 -34.10 11.60
CA LEU A 947 -35.63 -34.31 10.50
C LEU A 947 -35.60 -35.75 9.99
N GLN A 948 -35.89 -36.73 10.84
CA GLN A 948 -36.04 -38.13 10.42
C GLN A 948 -37.36 -38.37 9.67
N THR A 949 -38.44 -37.67 10.04
CA THR A 949 -39.74 -37.78 9.37
C THR A 949 -39.67 -37.24 7.93
N PHE A 950 -38.87 -36.19 7.69
CA PHE A 950 -38.66 -35.57 6.38
C PHE A 950 -37.23 -35.81 5.86
N ALA A 951 -36.79 -37.07 5.90
CA ALA A 951 -35.40 -37.44 5.63
C ALA A 951 -34.97 -37.26 4.15
N ASP A 952 -35.92 -37.13 3.24
CA ASP A 952 -35.75 -36.96 1.80
C ASP A 952 -35.53 -35.51 1.35
N THR A 953 -35.82 -34.53 2.23
CA THR A 953 -35.84 -33.11 1.88
C THR A 953 -34.45 -32.43 1.83
N PRO A 954 -33.48 -32.74 2.71
CA PRO A 954 -32.11 -32.20 2.60
C PRO A 954 -31.33 -32.91 1.48
N SER A 955 -31.26 -32.32 0.28
CA SER A 955 -30.58 -32.90 -0.89
C SER A 955 -29.67 -31.90 -1.60
N ASP A 956 -28.53 -32.39 -2.07
CA ASP A 956 -27.56 -31.67 -2.89
C ASP A 956 -27.88 -31.69 -4.40
N ILE A 957 -28.96 -32.39 -4.79
CA ILE A 957 -29.50 -32.42 -6.16
C ILE A 957 -30.79 -31.58 -6.20
N PRO A 958 -30.93 -30.60 -7.12
CA PRO A 958 -32.12 -29.75 -7.20
C PRO A 958 -33.34 -30.56 -7.67
N GLY A 959 -34.43 -30.53 -6.89
CA GLY A 959 -35.73 -31.10 -7.29
C GLY A 959 -36.50 -30.20 -8.26
N LYS A 960 -37.71 -30.60 -8.66
CA LYS A 960 -38.62 -29.79 -9.49
C LYS A 960 -39.85 -29.38 -8.70
N THR A 961 -40.27 -28.11 -8.82
CA THR A 961 -41.58 -27.66 -8.35
C THR A 961 -42.62 -27.73 -9.46
N GLU A 962 -43.86 -28.06 -9.10
CA GLU A 962 -45.02 -28.08 -10.01
C GLU A 962 -45.93 -26.87 -9.81
N ARG A 963 -45.59 -25.96 -8.87
CA ARG A 963 -46.49 -24.87 -8.46
C ARG A 963 -46.35 -23.59 -9.27
N VAL A 964 -45.18 -23.33 -9.84
CA VAL A 964 -44.87 -22.08 -10.56
C VAL A 964 -43.97 -22.38 -11.75
N GLU A 965 -44.25 -21.73 -12.87
CA GLU A 965 -43.41 -21.74 -14.07
C GLU A 965 -42.94 -20.31 -14.42
N HIS A 966 -41.79 -20.18 -15.07
CA HIS A 966 -41.25 -18.89 -15.50
C HIS A 966 -41.57 -18.59 -16.97
N LYS A 967 -42.28 -17.48 -17.23
CA LYS A 967 -42.64 -17.02 -18.58
C LYS A 967 -42.02 -15.66 -18.88
N ILE A 968 -41.36 -15.53 -20.03
CA ILE A 968 -40.77 -14.30 -20.54
C ILE A 968 -41.73 -13.66 -21.54
N ARG A 969 -41.96 -12.35 -21.44
CA ARG A 969 -42.76 -11.56 -22.39
C ARG A 969 -41.92 -10.44 -22.94
N LEU A 970 -41.91 -10.24 -24.26
CA LEU A 970 -41.05 -9.27 -24.94
C LEU A 970 -41.85 -8.05 -25.42
N THR A 971 -41.19 -6.90 -25.47
CA THR A 971 -41.68 -5.63 -26.05
C THR A 971 -41.40 -5.55 -27.56
N ASP A 972 -40.43 -6.33 -28.04
CA ASP A 972 -40.03 -6.48 -29.43
C ASP A 972 -39.63 -7.95 -29.65
N GLU A 973 -40.27 -8.61 -30.62
CA GLU A 973 -40.03 -10.02 -30.96
C GLU A 973 -38.99 -10.21 -32.07
N THR A 974 -38.29 -9.13 -32.46
CA THR A 974 -37.20 -9.19 -33.45
C THR A 974 -36.03 -10.00 -32.90
N PRO A 975 -35.64 -11.12 -33.54
CA PRO A 975 -34.55 -11.96 -33.04
C PRO A 975 -33.20 -11.25 -33.04
N PHE A 976 -32.36 -11.58 -32.07
CA PHE A 976 -30.99 -11.07 -32.01
C PHE A 976 -29.98 -12.19 -31.78
N ARG A 977 -28.81 -12.00 -32.40
CA ARG A 977 -27.62 -12.82 -32.16
C ARG A 977 -26.52 -11.93 -31.61
N MET A 978 -25.97 -12.33 -30.46
CA MET A 978 -24.76 -11.74 -29.91
C MET A 978 -23.58 -12.66 -30.22
N LYS A 979 -22.38 -12.08 -30.42
CA LYS A 979 -21.18 -12.85 -30.73
C LYS A 979 -20.64 -13.47 -29.45
N GLN A 980 -20.29 -14.76 -29.49
CA GLN A 980 -19.61 -15.44 -28.39
C GLN A 980 -18.29 -14.76 -28.04
N TYR A 981 -18.07 -14.52 -26.75
CA TYR A 981 -16.81 -13.99 -26.24
C TYR A 981 -15.71 -15.04 -26.36
N PRO A 982 -14.45 -14.65 -26.66
CA PRO A 982 -13.33 -15.59 -26.67
C PRO A 982 -13.16 -16.24 -25.29
N LEU A 983 -13.08 -17.57 -25.26
CA LEU A 983 -12.75 -18.34 -24.06
C LEU A 983 -11.33 -18.90 -24.19
N SER A 984 -10.59 -18.98 -23.09
CA SER A 984 -9.28 -19.64 -23.07
C SER A 984 -9.45 -21.16 -23.13
N VAL A 985 -8.47 -21.88 -23.72
CA VAL A 985 -8.50 -23.35 -23.87
C VAL A 985 -8.82 -24.08 -22.56
N HIS A 986 -8.19 -23.70 -21.44
CA HIS A 986 -8.45 -24.29 -20.13
C HIS A 986 -9.88 -24.06 -19.59
N ALA A 987 -10.49 -22.92 -19.95
CA ALA A 987 -11.86 -22.62 -19.57
C ALA A 987 -12.88 -23.37 -20.45
N MET A 988 -12.49 -23.82 -21.64
CA MET A 988 -13.38 -24.58 -22.53
C MET A 988 -13.67 -25.97 -21.96
N ASP A 989 -12.65 -26.68 -21.47
CA ASP A 989 -12.80 -28.03 -20.91
C ASP A 989 -13.72 -28.07 -19.68
N GLU A 990 -13.61 -27.08 -18.81
CA GLU A 990 -14.46 -26.97 -17.61
C GLU A 990 -15.88 -26.52 -17.95
N VAL A 991 -16.04 -25.65 -18.97
CA VAL A 991 -17.37 -25.29 -19.49
C VAL A 991 -18.06 -26.51 -20.08
N ASP A 992 -17.35 -27.35 -20.83
CA ASP A 992 -17.92 -28.56 -21.42
C ASP A 992 -18.40 -29.55 -20.34
N LYS A 993 -17.68 -29.68 -19.22
CA LYS A 993 -18.12 -30.51 -18.07
C LYS A 993 -19.42 -30.00 -17.44
N GLU A 994 -19.55 -28.69 -17.20
CA GLU A 994 -20.77 -28.11 -16.63
C GLU A 994 -21.96 -28.20 -17.61
N ILE A 995 -21.72 -28.04 -18.91
CA ILE A 995 -22.74 -28.23 -19.95
C ILE A 995 -23.22 -29.68 -20.00
N ASN A 996 -22.31 -30.65 -19.93
CA ASN A 996 -22.66 -32.07 -19.91
C ASN A 996 -23.49 -32.42 -18.66
N PHE A 997 -23.10 -31.93 -17.48
CA PHE A 997 -23.88 -32.10 -16.26
C PHE A 997 -25.30 -31.53 -16.40
N MET A 998 -25.45 -30.33 -16.98
CA MET A 998 -26.76 -29.71 -17.18
C MET A 998 -27.62 -30.45 -18.22
N LEU A 999 -27.00 -31.07 -19.24
CA LEU A 999 -27.70 -31.92 -20.21
C LEU A 999 -28.16 -33.24 -19.57
N GLU A 1000 -27.28 -33.92 -18.85
CA GLU A 1000 -27.58 -35.18 -18.14
C GLU A 1000 -28.63 -34.98 -17.05
N SER A 1001 -28.61 -33.82 -16.37
CA SER A 1001 -29.60 -33.46 -15.35
C SER A 1001 -30.90 -32.89 -15.92
N GLY A 1002 -31.02 -32.77 -17.26
CA GLY A 1002 -32.21 -32.25 -17.94
C GLY A 1002 -32.45 -30.74 -17.78
N ILE A 1003 -31.49 -29.98 -17.23
CA ILE A 1003 -31.60 -28.54 -16.96
C ILE A 1003 -31.64 -27.74 -18.27
N ILE A 1004 -30.90 -28.20 -19.29
CA ILE A 1004 -30.82 -27.59 -20.62
C ILE A 1004 -31.08 -28.62 -21.73
N SER A 1005 -31.33 -28.14 -22.94
CA SER A 1005 -31.51 -28.97 -24.15
C SER A 1005 -30.93 -28.26 -25.38
N LYS A 1006 -30.67 -29.02 -26.46
CA LYS A 1006 -30.21 -28.44 -27.73
C LYS A 1006 -31.29 -27.54 -28.33
N SER A 1007 -30.89 -26.39 -28.88
CA SER A 1007 -31.80 -25.37 -29.41
C SER A 1007 -31.55 -25.08 -30.89
N THR A 1008 -32.62 -24.72 -31.61
CA THR A 1008 -32.60 -24.19 -32.98
C THR A 1008 -33.07 -22.73 -33.03
N SER A 1009 -33.14 -22.06 -31.88
CA SER A 1009 -33.68 -20.72 -31.73
C SER A 1009 -32.93 -19.66 -32.56
N PRO A 1010 -33.65 -18.66 -33.13
CA PRO A 1010 -33.03 -17.52 -33.79
C PRO A 1010 -32.40 -16.51 -32.80
N TYR A 1011 -32.60 -16.71 -31.50
CA TYR A 1011 -31.97 -15.93 -30.42
C TYR A 1011 -30.66 -16.59 -29.98
N ALA A 1012 -29.64 -15.78 -29.67
CA ALA A 1012 -28.41 -16.32 -29.10
C ALA A 1012 -27.70 -15.33 -28.17
N SER A 1013 -27.56 -15.73 -26.91
CA SER A 1013 -26.78 -15.03 -25.88
C SER A 1013 -25.41 -15.68 -25.67
N PRO A 1014 -24.33 -14.91 -25.39
CA PRO A 1014 -23.01 -15.48 -25.20
C PRO A 1014 -22.79 -15.91 -23.75
N ILE A 1015 -21.92 -16.90 -23.56
CA ILE A 1015 -21.46 -17.33 -22.23
C ILE A 1015 -20.20 -16.58 -21.80
N THR A 1016 -20.05 -16.39 -20.50
CA THR A 1016 -18.83 -15.91 -19.84
C THR A 1016 -18.54 -16.76 -18.61
N VAL A 1017 -17.26 -16.92 -18.28
CA VAL A 1017 -16.82 -17.71 -17.12
C VAL A 1017 -16.30 -16.78 -16.03
N VAL A 1018 -16.68 -17.04 -14.79
CA VAL A 1018 -16.18 -16.33 -13.61
C VAL A 1018 -15.59 -17.36 -12.65
N MET A 1019 -14.35 -17.17 -12.20
CA MET A 1019 -13.74 -18.05 -11.21
C MET A 1019 -14.28 -17.73 -9.80
N LYS A 1020 -14.57 -18.78 -9.03
CA LYS A 1020 -14.86 -18.66 -7.61
C LYS A 1020 -13.56 -18.59 -6.80
N LYS A 1021 -13.69 -18.23 -5.53
CA LYS A 1021 -12.57 -18.12 -4.57
C LYS A 1021 -11.84 -19.44 -4.30
N ASP A 1022 -12.48 -20.58 -4.58
CA ASP A 1022 -11.95 -21.95 -4.42
C ASP A 1022 -11.30 -22.50 -5.71
N GLY A 1023 -11.23 -21.71 -6.77
CA GLY A 1023 -10.68 -22.12 -8.07
C GLY A 1023 -11.68 -22.79 -9.01
N ALA A 1024 -12.90 -23.10 -8.56
CA ALA A 1024 -13.94 -23.68 -9.42
C ALA A 1024 -14.58 -22.62 -10.34
N ILE A 1025 -14.93 -23.00 -11.57
CA ILE A 1025 -15.54 -22.06 -12.52
C ILE A 1025 -17.05 -21.88 -12.28
N ARG A 1026 -17.59 -20.71 -12.66
CA ARG A 1026 -19.02 -20.40 -12.69
C ARG A 1026 -19.42 -19.94 -14.08
N LEU A 1027 -20.26 -20.73 -14.75
CA LEU A 1027 -20.85 -20.38 -16.02
C LEU A 1027 -21.91 -19.29 -15.85
N CYS A 1028 -21.76 -18.18 -16.56
CA CYS A 1028 -22.64 -17.01 -16.52
C CYS A 1028 -23.13 -16.67 -17.94
N LEU A 1029 -24.41 -16.33 -18.08
CA LEU A 1029 -25.02 -15.99 -19.36
C LEU A 1029 -25.30 -14.49 -19.45
N ASP A 1030 -24.94 -13.88 -20.57
CA ASP A 1030 -25.16 -12.46 -20.81
C ASP A 1030 -26.53 -12.19 -21.45
N PHE A 1031 -27.57 -12.15 -20.63
CA PHE A 1031 -28.94 -11.84 -21.05
C PHE A 1031 -29.23 -10.34 -21.15
N ARG A 1032 -28.22 -9.44 -21.17
CA ARG A 1032 -28.48 -7.98 -21.15
C ARG A 1032 -29.33 -7.50 -22.32
N LYS A 1033 -29.16 -8.09 -23.51
CA LYS A 1033 -29.94 -7.72 -24.70
C LYS A 1033 -31.38 -8.26 -24.61
N LEU A 1034 -31.56 -9.48 -24.10
CA LEU A 1034 -32.88 -10.05 -23.78
C LEU A 1034 -33.60 -9.21 -22.71
N ASN A 1035 -32.94 -8.92 -21.60
CA ASN A 1035 -33.51 -8.17 -20.48
C ASN A 1035 -33.95 -6.75 -20.83
N LYS A 1036 -33.35 -6.11 -21.85
CA LYS A 1036 -33.76 -4.79 -22.34
C LYS A 1036 -35.11 -4.82 -23.06
N ILE A 1037 -35.43 -5.93 -23.71
CA ILE A 1037 -36.68 -6.11 -24.44
C ILE A 1037 -37.72 -6.90 -23.62
N THR A 1038 -37.34 -7.54 -22.52
CA THR A 1038 -38.27 -8.19 -21.58
C THR A 1038 -39.15 -7.17 -20.86
N ILE A 1039 -40.46 -7.37 -20.88
CA ILE A 1039 -41.44 -6.57 -20.14
C ILE A 1039 -41.17 -6.72 -18.64
N PHE A 1040 -41.06 -5.58 -17.95
CA PHE A 1040 -40.77 -5.54 -16.53
C PHE A 1040 -41.91 -6.15 -15.68
N ASP A 1041 -41.55 -6.94 -14.68
CA ASP A 1041 -42.47 -7.58 -13.74
C ASP A 1041 -42.52 -6.78 -12.44
N ALA A 1042 -43.66 -6.12 -12.20
CA ALA A 1042 -43.85 -5.19 -11.09
C ALA A 1042 -44.18 -5.86 -9.74
N GLU A 1043 -44.01 -7.19 -9.62
CA GLU A 1043 -44.16 -7.89 -8.34
C GLU A 1043 -43.30 -7.22 -7.26
N PRO A 1044 -43.89 -6.79 -6.13
CA PRO A 1044 -43.18 -6.04 -5.11
C PRO A 1044 -42.20 -6.95 -4.36
N ILE A 1045 -40.90 -6.70 -4.57
CA ILE A 1045 -39.85 -7.28 -3.73
C ILE A 1045 -39.78 -6.45 -2.44
N PRO A 1046 -39.95 -7.06 -1.26
CA PRO A 1046 -39.96 -6.34 0.00
C PRO A 1046 -38.64 -5.62 0.25
N TRP A 1047 -38.71 -4.44 0.87
CA TRP A 1047 -37.53 -3.69 1.28
C TRP A 1047 -36.87 -4.40 2.46
N LEU A 1048 -35.55 -4.55 2.37
CA LEU A 1048 -34.77 -5.27 3.38
C LEU A 1048 -34.95 -4.67 4.78
N ASP A 1049 -34.99 -3.34 4.89
CA ASP A 1049 -35.17 -2.64 6.16
C ASP A 1049 -36.55 -2.87 6.77
N GLU A 1050 -37.57 -3.13 5.95
CA GLU A 1050 -38.91 -3.51 6.41
C GLU A 1050 -38.90 -4.94 6.97
N LEU A 1051 -38.19 -5.88 6.31
CA LEU A 1051 -38.01 -7.25 6.81
C LEU A 1051 -37.18 -7.28 8.11
N LEU A 1052 -36.11 -6.49 8.18
CA LEU A 1052 -35.25 -6.35 9.37
C LEU A 1052 -35.99 -5.68 10.53
N GLY A 1053 -36.82 -4.66 10.26
CA GLY A 1053 -37.62 -3.98 11.27
C GLY A 1053 -38.68 -4.89 11.91
N LYS A 1054 -39.25 -5.83 11.14
CA LYS A 1054 -40.19 -6.85 11.63
C LYS A 1054 -39.53 -7.92 12.52
N MET A 1055 -38.21 -8.08 12.45
CA MET A 1055 -37.46 -8.98 13.32
C MET A 1055 -37.25 -8.44 14.74
N LYS A 1056 -37.66 -7.20 15.02
CA LYS A 1056 -37.55 -6.57 16.34
C LYS A 1056 -38.40 -7.30 17.38
N GLY A 1057 -37.74 -7.97 18.32
CA GLY A 1057 -38.37 -8.69 19.44
C GLY A 1057 -38.46 -10.21 19.26
N ALA A 1058 -38.02 -10.75 18.11
CA ALA A 1058 -37.95 -12.19 17.89
C ALA A 1058 -36.79 -12.81 18.71
N LYS A 1059 -37.04 -13.96 19.34
CA LYS A 1059 -36.06 -14.67 20.17
C LYS A 1059 -35.33 -15.79 19.42
N PHE A 1060 -35.93 -16.32 18.37
CA PHE A 1060 -35.37 -17.39 17.54
C PHE A 1060 -35.51 -17.06 16.05
N PHE A 1061 -34.50 -17.43 15.27
CA PHE A 1061 -34.45 -17.21 13.82
C PHE A 1061 -34.12 -18.53 13.12
N THR A 1062 -34.88 -18.86 12.07
CA THR A 1062 -34.66 -20.08 11.28
C THR A 1062 -34.27 -19.71 9.85
N LYS A 1063 -33.10 -20.19 9.41
CA LYS A 1063 -32.60 -20.05 8.04
C LYS A 1063 -32.83 -21.37 7.29
N CYS A 1064 -33.51 -21.33 6.15
CA CYS A 1064 -33.66 -22.48 5.25
C CYS A 1064 -32.97 -22.18 3.92
N ASP A 1065 -32.16 -23.10 3.39
CA ASP A 1065 -31.28 -22.86 2.25
C ASP A 1065 -31.54 -23.82 1.08
N LEU A 1066 -31.89 -23.30 -0.10
CA LEU A 1066 -32.29 -24.12 -1.25
C LEU A 1066 -31.09 -24.40 -2.19
N THR A 1067 -30.91 -25.68 -2.50
CA THR A 1067 -29.94 -26.17 -3.50
C THR A 1067 -30.34 -25.68 -4.89
N LYS A 1068 -29.57 -24.74 -5.46
CA LYS A 1068 -29.75 -24.22 -6.83
C LYS A 1068 -31.19 -23.80 -7.16
N GLY A 1069 -31.94 -23.22 -6.22
CA GLY A 1069 -33.41 -23.15 -6.29
C GLY A 1069 -34.05 -22.42 -7.48
N TYR A 1070 -33.32 -21.66 -8.31
CA TYR A 1070 -33.86 -21.21 -9.60
C TYR A 1070 -34.04 -22.36 -10.61
N TRP A 1071 -33.12 -23.34 -10.61
CA TRP A 1071 -33.22 -24.53 -11.46
C TRP A 1071 -34.33 -25.49 -11.03
N GLN A 1072 -34.98 -25.23 -9.90
CA GLN A 1072 -36.14 -26.00 -9.47
C GLN A 1072 -37.45 -25.48 -10.09
N ILE A 1073 -37.44 -24.29 -10.70
CA ILE A 1073 -38.61 -23.68 -11.36
C ILE A 1073 -38.53 -23.94 -12.88
N PRO A 1074 -39.49 -24.67 -13.48
CA PRO A 1074 -39.50 -24.92 -14.92
C PRO A 1074 -39.76 -23.65 -15.75
N MET A 1075 -39.17 -23.59 -16.95
CA MET A 1075 -39.47 -22.57 -17.96
C MET A 1075 -40.74 -22.96 -18.71
N HIS A 1076 -41.60 -21.98 -18.99
CA HIS A 1076 -42.74 -22.16 -19.88
C HIS A 1076 -42.26 -22.44 -21.33
N GLU A 1077 -42.94 -23.34 -22.05
CA GLU A 1077 -42.51 -23.84 -23.37
C GLU A 1077 -42.18 -22.72 -24.37
N ASP A 1078 -43.11 -21.77 -24.57
CA ASP A 1078 -42.92 -20.62 -25.48
C ASP A 1078 -41.74 -19.69 -25.11
N SER A 1079 -41.16 -19.82 -23.91
CA SER A 1079 -40.09 -18.94 -23.41
C SER A 1079 -38.71 -19.58 -23.43
N LYS A 1080 -38.62 -20.90 -23.64
CA LYS A 1080 -37.33 -21.63 -23.67
C LYS A 1080 -36.42 -21.09 -24.77
N ALA A 1081 -36.96 -20.93 -25.97
CA ALA A 1081 -36.23 -20.42 -27.14
C ALA A 1081 -35.56 -19.05 -26.92
N TYR A 1082 -36.13 -18.17 -26.08
CA TYR A 1082 -35.54 -16.86 -25.80
C TYR A 1082 -34.27 -16.96 -24.94
N THR A 1083 -34.14 -18.02 -24.16
CA THR A 1083 -32.97 -18.26 -23.29
C THR A 1083 -31.80 -18.90 -24.03
N ALA A 1084 -31.91 -19.09 -25.35
CA ALA A 1084 -30.91 -19.76 -26.14
C ALA A 1084 -29.53 -19.08 -26.07
N PHE A 1085 -28.49 -19.89 -25.91
CA PHE A 1085 -27.13 -19.45 -25.69
C PHE A 1085 -26.09 -20.30 -26.41
N GLN A 1086 -24.98 -19.68 -26.77
CA GLN A 1086 -23.94 -20.31 -27.57
C GLN A 1086 -22.89 -21.00 -26.69
N THR A 1087 -22.51 -22.23 -27.06
CA THR A 1087 -21.41 -22.97 -26.45
C THR A 1087 -20.48 -23.54 -27.53
N THR A 1088 -19.37 -24.11 -27.10
CA THR A 1088 -18.42 -24.91 -27.91
C THR A 1088 -19.10 -26.12 -28.57
N GLN A 1089 -20.15 -26.67 -27.97
CA GLN A 1089 -20.88 -27.86 -28.43
C GLN A 1089 -22.14 -27.53 -29.25
N GLY A 1090 -22.48 -26.25 -29.44
CA GLY A 1090 -23.63 -25.81 -30.24
C GLY A 1090 -24.50 -24.77 -29.54
N LEU A 1091 -25.74 -24.62 -30.01
CA LEU A 1091 -26.73 -23.74 -29.38
C LEU A 1091 -27.58 -24.55 -28.39
N MET A 1092 -27.71 -24.05 -27.16
CA MET A 1092 -28.46 -24.69 -26.08
C MET A 1092 -29.53 -23.74 -25.55
N GLU A 1093 -30.61 -24.26 -24.96
CA GLU A 1093 -31.65 -23.49 -24.28
C GLU A 1093 -32.02 -24.11 -22.93
N PHE A 1094 -32.60 -23.32 -22.04
CA PHE A 1094 -32.94 -23.75 -20.68
C PHE A 1094 -34.35 -24.32 -20.57
N ASN A 1095 -34.46 -25.51 -19.97
CA ASN A 1095 -35.74 -26.09 -19.53
C ASN A 1095 -36.19 -25.55 -18.18
N TYR A 1096 -35.25 -25.07 -17.36
CA TYR A 1096 -35.49 -24.53 -16.01
C TYR A 1096 -34.88 -23.15 -15.88
N MET A 1097 -35.48 -22.32 -15.02
CA MET A 1097 -35.22 -20.89 -14.99
C MET A 1097 -33.73 -20.57 -14.75
N PRO A 1098 -33.04 -19.97 -15.75
CA PRO A 1098 -31.62 -19.68 -15.62
C PRO A 1098 -31.37 -18.44 -14.78
N PHE A 1099 -30.15 -18.35 -14.26
CA PHE A 1099 -29.73 -17.17 -13.54
C PHE A 1099 -29.39 -16.02 -14.51
N GLY A 1100 -29.86 -14.80 -14.20
CA GLY A 1100 -29.53 -13.58 -14.96
C GLY A 1100 -30.70 -12.91 -15.69
N LEU A 1101 -31.90 -13.51 -15.69
CA LEU A 1101 -33.12 -12.90 -16.24
C LEU A 1101 -33.69 -11.82 -15.30
N SER A 1102 -34.12 -10.69 -15.85
CA SER A 1102 -34.58 -9.53 -15.07
C SER A 1102 -35.86 -9.79 -14.25
N THR A 1103 -36.70 -10.74 -14.67
CA THR A 1103 -37.98 -11.09 -14.02
C THR A 1103 -37.92 -12.38 -13.19
N ALA A 1104 -36.76 -13.05 -13.14
CA ALA A 1104 -36.60 -14.31 -12.39
C ALA A 1104 -36.79 -14.15 -10.88
N ALA A 1105 -36.33 -13.04 -10.30
CA ALA A 1105 -36.47 -12.77 -8.87
C ALA A 1105 -37.94 -12.60 -8.45
N CYS A 1106 -38.76 -11.95 -9.28
CA CYS A 1106 -40.19 -11.75 -9.06
C CYS A 1106 -40.95 -13.09 -9.11
N THR A 1107 -40.62 -13.94 -10.08
CA THR A 1107 -41.22 -15.28 -10.19
C THR A 1107 -40.88 -16.17 -8.98
N PHE A 1108 -39.63 -16.14 -8.55
CA PHE A 1108 -39.17 -16.87 -7.37
C PHE A 1108 -39.85 -16.37 -6.07
N GLN A 1109 -40.06 -15.05 -5.95
CA GLN A 1109 -40.78 -14.47 -4.82
C GLN A 1109 -42.22 -14.98 -4.72
N ARG A 1110 -42.95 -15.03 -5.84
CA ARG A 1110 -44.30 -15.61 -5.89
C ARG A 1110 -44.31 -17.08 -5.47
N ALA A 1111 -43.34 -17.87 -5.92
CA ALA A 1111 -43.22 -19.28 -5.53
C ALA A 1111 -43.04 -19.47 -4.01
N MET A 1112 -42.25 -18.60 -3.37
CA MET A 1112 -42.06 -18.65 -1.92
C MET A 1112 -43.27 -18.17 -1.15
N LEU A 1113 -43.94 -17.10 -1.60
CA LEU A 1113 -45.19 -16.62 -1.01
C LEU A 1113 -46.28 -17.70 -1.05
N ASP A 1114 -46.42 -18.42 -2.17
CA ASP A 1114 -47.39 -19.51 -2.29
C ASP A 1114 -47.03 -20.70 -1.38
N THR A 1115 -45.74 -21.04 -1.27
CA THR A 1115 -45.29 -22.21 -0.52
C THR A 1115 -45.30 -21.98 1.00
N LEU A 1116 -44.83 -20.82 1.45
CA LEU A 1116 -44.52 -20.56 2.86
C LEU A 1116 -45.34 -19.41 3.46
N GLY A 1117 -46.03 -18.61 2.66
CA GLY A 1117 -46.80 -17.43 3.13
C GLY A 1117 -48.07 -17.77 3.93
N LYS A 1118 -48.40 -19.06 4.10
CA LYS A 1118 -49.48 -19.54 4.99
C LYS A 1118 -49.00 -19.83 6.41
N LEU A 1119 -47.69 -19.77 6.67
CA LEU A 1119 -47.15 -19.94 8.02
C LEU A 1119 -47.37 -18.67 8.85
N PRO A 1120 -47.79 -18.79 10.12
CA PRO A 1120 -47.98 -17.63 10.98
C PRO A 1120 -46.65 -16.88 11.16
N PHE A 1121 -46.69 -15.54 11.11
CA PHE A 1121 -45.53 -14.64 11.21
C PHE A 1121 -44.56 -14.67 10.02
N VAL A 1122 -44.99 -15.19 8.87
CA VAL A 1122 -44.18 -15.23 7.63
C VAL A 1122 -44.86 -14.43 6.54
N ASP A 1123 -44.55 -13.13 6.51
CA ASP A 1123 -45.35 -12.21 5.69
C ASP A 1123 -44.79 -12.03 4.27
N ARG A 1124 -43.46 -12.02 4.06
CA ARG A 1124 -42.78 -11.92 2.74
C ARG A 1124 -41.32 -12.40 2.78
N PHE A 1125 -40.84 -12.95 1.67
CA PHE A 1125 -39.48 -13.49 1.52
C PHE A 1125 -38.51 -12.48 0.88
N GLY A 1126 -37.24 -12.51 1.26
CA GLY A 1126 -36.21 -11.65 0.68
C GLY A 1126 -35.18 -12.49 -0.06
N ASN A 1127 -34.78 -12.10 -1.28
CA ASN A 1127 -33.69 -12.75 -1.99
C ASN A 1127 -32.36 -12.09 -1.57
N PHE A 1128 -31.65 -12.70 -0.62
CA PHE A 1128 -30.44 -12.14 0.00
C PHE A 1128 -29.21 -12.32 -0.90
N ARG A 1129 -29.06 -11.47 -1.91
CA ARG A 1129 -27.89 -11.46 -2.82
C ARG A 1129 -26.91 -10.30 -2.61
N LYS A 1130 -27.16 -9.42 -1.64
CA LYS A 1130 -26.38 -8.19 -1.39
C LYS A 1130 -25.65 -8.16 -0.03
N PHE A 1131 -25.18 -9.31 0.45
CA PHE A 1131 -24.22 -9.36 1.57
C PHE A 1131 -22.98 -10.15 1.14
N GLY A 1132 -21.83 -9.48 1.10
CA GLY A 1132 -20.51 -10.09 1.04
C GLY A 1132 -20.05 -10.67 2.39
N LEU A 1133 -20.93 -11.39 3.09
CA LEU A 1133 -20.56 -12.25 4.21
C LEU A 1133 -20.17 -13.62 3.61
N ALA A 1134 -19.00 -14.11 3.97
CA ALA A 1134 -18.29 -15.19 3.27
C ALA A 1134 -18.87 -16.61 3.43
N ASP A 1135 -20.19 -16.80 3.63
CA ASP A 1135 -20.80 -18.14 3.70
C ASP A 1135 -22.27 -18.25 3.22
N PHE A 1136 -22.78 -17.29 2.45
CA PHE A 1136 -24.13 -17.38 1.88
C PHE A 1136 -24.08 -17.61 0.36
N HIS A 1137 -23.78 -18.84 -0.04
CA HIS A 1137 -23.74 -19.26 -1.45
C HIS A 1137 -24.99 -20.04 -1.93
N LYS A 1138 -26.02 -20.22 -1.09
CA LYS A 1138 -27.26 -20.92 -1.44
C LYS A 1138 -28.47 -19.97 -1.20
N GLN A 1139 -29.61 -20.28 -1.83
CA GLN A 1139 -30.81 -19.42 -1.80
C GLN A 1139 -31.54 -19.57 -0.48
N SER A 1140 -31.28 -18.69 0.48
CA SER A 1140 -31.80 -18.82 1.83
C SER A 1140 -32.95 -17.89 2.17
N PHE A 1141 -33.88 -18.35 3.01
CA PHE A 1141 -35.01 -17.58 3.53
C PHE A 1141 -35.09 -17.65 5.05
N LEU A 1142 -35.70 -16.61 5.67
CA LEU A 1142 -35.88 -16.47 7.11
C LEU A 1142 -37.39 -16.43 7.44
N ALA A 1143 -37.81 -17.24 8.40
CA ALA A 1143 -39.16 -17.22 8.96
C ALA A 1143 -39.11 -16.91 10.47
N GLN A 1144 -40.07 -16.11 10.94
CA GLN A 1144 -40.24 -15.77 12.35
C GLN A 1144 -41.10 -16.84 13.02
N ILE A 1145 -40.67 -17.38 14.16
CA ILE A 1145 -41.51 -18.23 15.02
C ILE A 1145 -41.41 -17.65 16.45
N PRO A 1146 -42.53 -17.50 17.19
CA PRO A 1146 -42.56 -16.84 18.50
C PRO A 1146 -41.55 -17.36 19.52
#